data_AF-A0A2E3U5I9-F1
#
_entry.id   AF-A0A2E3U5I9-F1
#
_cell.length_a   1.000
_cell.length_b   1.000
_cell.length_c   1.000
_cell.angle_alpha   90.00
_cell.angle_beta   90.00
_cell.angle_gamma   90.00
#
_symmetry.space_group_name_H-M   'P 1'
#
loop_
_entity.id
_entity.type
_entity.pdbx_description
1 polymer ?
#
loop_
_entity_poly.entity_id
_entity_poly.type
_entity_poly.pdbx_seq_one_letter_code
_entity_poly.pdbx_strand_id
1 'polypeptide(L)'
;MKRQALAVVMMWCLLMTVSAGAQTPFSRQVSEAQLKEVMPAAERFSDKSGTPPVYTAFATDPESGEERVAGYVFQTSDLPPEEVGFSATIDVLVGLDMDATVTAIKVLDYNESFLSSRGDFLSIRPFQEQFRRKPLSDPFRVGRDIDGVSRATISSWATSRGVYNAARKVAQAYLSGSGFSAAADSASNARAHLAPLTWVELEAQGLVQVLEGRLPDDSVLTLSFAYMGNEVLGEILVGSDAYSRAERDASSRFDDGKLMLVGIGGNASDPFRQERFAIQQRDAVYPMPRRQTVYAGSADQGKIAGQANFAVAMILDPAMDLGLPFTVSYDPQNGEPPYTIDIQLAGIALDMALDREIRAPGEPAMDEMMRASGAGLLTDINWSRVLPLLLIFVLVMTAFLRKDARLRWLTLSITLIYLGFINGGFLSVSHITNTLKLGPSMILSDLPLLMIVVFTLVTTLIWGRVFCSSLCPFGALQDMLTRIVPRRWQQTVPGFIHDRALYLKYAILALIVIMALVQSDISIFQYFEPFGTLFFYSTSIVLWTILILILLASTVVKRFYCRYACPLGAALGVLSLLSLRRIRRVPQCSACKVCEHACPTGAIRNHEIDFKECVRCDVCESKLIEKAGVCRHSVASLTSRGVTLLPVSQLD
;
A
#
# COMPACT_ATOMS: atom_id res chain seq x y z
N MET A 1 -35.90 -0.68 -36.03
CA MET A 1 -34.85 -1.12 -35.08
C MET A 1 -33.96 -2.27 -35.59
N LYS A 2 -34.42 -3.23 -36.41
CA LYS A 2 -33.56 -4.35 -36.86
C LYS A 2 -32.56 -4.06 -38.00
N ARG A 3 -32.67 -2.93 -38.72
CA ARG A 3 -31.76 -2.59 -39.83
C ARG A 3 -30.51 -1.76 -39.45
N GLN A 4 -30.53 -1.10 -38.29
CA GLN A 4 -29.37 -0.31 -37.81
C GLN A 4 -28.33 -1.15 -37.06
N ALA A 5 -28.72 -2.31 -36.52
CA ALA A 5 -27.79 -3.21 -35.83
C ALA A 5 -26.87 -3.98 -36.80
N LEU A 6 -27.30 -4.23 -38.04
CA LEU A 6 -26.51 -5.00 -39.01
C LEU A 6 -25.36 -4.19 -39.63
N ALA A 7 -25.54 -2.86 -39.76
CA ALA A 7 -24.54 -1.97 -40.34
C ALA A 7 -23.33 -1.72 -39.41
N VAL A 8 -23.55 -1.75 -38.08
CA VAL A 8 -22.49 -1.54 -37.09
C VAL A 8 -21.58 -2.76 -36.97
N VAL A 9 -22.13 -3.98 -37.10
CA VAL A 9 -21.35 -5.22 -37.05
C VAL A 9 -20.49 -5.41 -38.30
N MET A 10 -20.98 -5.00 -39.47
CA MET A 10 -20.23 -5.08 -40.73
C MET A 10 -19.09 -4.05 -40.80
N MET A 11 -19.26 -2.87 -40.19
CA MET A 11 -18.23 -1.84 -40.11
C MET A 11 -17.11 -2.20 -39.11
N TRP A 12 -17.42 -3.00 -38.07
CA TRP A 12 -16.41 -3.53 -37.15
C TRP A 12 -15.56 -4.66 -37.76
N CYS A 13 -16.13 -5.46 -38.69
CA CYS A 13 -15.36 -6.52 -39.36
C CYS A 13 -14.40 -5.99 -40.43
N LEU A 14 -14.63 -4.80 -41.00
CA LEU A 14 -13.78 -4.21 -42.04
C LEU A 14 -12.56 -3.45 -41.47
N LEU A 15 -12.53 -3.14 -40.17
CA LEU A 15 -11.44 -2.41 -39.52
C LEU A 15 -10.32 -3.33 -38.97
N MET A 16 -10.41 -4.65 -39.18
CA MET A 16 -9.52 -5.65 -38.57
C MET A 16 -8.46 -6.23 -39.53
N THR A 17 -8.21 -5.63 -40.69
CA THR A 17 -7.23 -6.18 -41.64
C THR A 17 -6.32 -5.12 -42.27
N VAL A 18 -5.37 -4.56 -41.52
CA VAL A 18 -4.03 -4.18 -42.03
C VAL A 18 -3.05 -4.14 -40.86
N SER A 19 -2.10 -5.07 -40.83
CA SER A 19 -0.73 -4.88 -40.28
C SER A 19 0.11 -6.10 -40.64
N ALA A 20 0.56 -6.17 -41.89
CA ALA A 20 1.69 -7.03 -42.25
C ALA A 20 2.97 -6.26 -41.92
N GLY A 21 3.47 -6.40 -40.69
CA GLY A 21 4.80 -5.94 -40.30
C GLY A 21 5.86 -6.87 -40.89
N ALA A 22 6.91 -6.30 -41.48
CA ALA A 22 8.05 -7.02 -42.02
C ALA A 22 8.68 -7.90 -40.93
N GLN A 23 8.76 -9.21 -41.17
CA GLN A 23 9.30 -10.20 -40.24
C GLN A 23 10.83 -10.12 -40.21
N THR A 24 11.39 -9.93 -39.01
CA THR A 24 12.75 -10.38 -38.68
C THR A 24 12.79 -11.92 -38.74
N PRO A 25 13.97 -12.58 -38.79
CA PRO A 25 14.06 -14.04 -38.73
C PRO A 25 13.58 -14.65 -37.39
N PHE A 26 13.16 -13.80 -36.45
CA PHE A 26 12.71 -14.20 -35.12
C PHE A 26 11.22 -13.91 -34.92
N SER A 27 10.59 -14.68 -34.03
CA SER A 27 9.19 -14.51 -33.68
C SER A 27 9.08 -13.96 -32.27
N ARG A 28 8.21 -12.95 -32.09
CA ARG A 28 7.75 -12.53 -30.75
C ARG A 28 6.87 -13.57 -30.06
N GLN A 29 6.45 -14.60 -30.78
CA GLN A 29 5.71 -15.72 -30.20
C GLN A 29 6.70 -16.64 -29.47
N VAL A 30 6.47 -16.77 -28.17
CA VAL A 30 7.27 -17.63 -27.29
C VAL A 30 6.86 -19.08 -27.46
N SER A 31 7.81 -19.95 -27.78
CA SER A 31 7.62 -21.41 -27.80
C SER A 31 7.89 -22.03 -26.43
N GLU A 32 7.29 -23.19 -26.15
CA GLU A 32 7.50 -23.92 -24.90
C GLU A 32 8.98 -24.33 -24.71
N ALA A 33 9.71 -24.60 -25.81
CA ALA A 33 11.14 -24.87 -25.76
C ALA A 33 11.94 -23.65 -25.24
N GLN A 34 11.56 -22.43 -25.61
CA GLN A 34 12.19 -21.19 -25.11
C GLN A 34 11.84 -20.93 -23.64
N LEU A 35 10.60 -21.24 -23.20
CA LEU A 35 10.22 -21.17 -21.78
C LEU A 35 11.08 -22.12 -20.94
N LYS A 36 11.32 -23.34 -21.43
CA LYS A 36 12.17 -24.34 -20.75
C LYS A 36 13.66 -23.94 -20.76
N GLU A 37 14.14 -23.21 -21.77
CA GLU A 37 15.53 -22.72 -21.84
C GLU A 37 15.80 -21.71 -20.72
N VAL A 38 14.87 -20.77 -20.48
CA VAL A 38 15.02 -19.76 -19.43
C VAL A 38 14.66 -20.30 -18.04
N MET A 39 13.73 -21.25 -17.94
CA MET A 39 13.29 -21.87 -16.69
C MET A 39 13.41 -23.41 -16.75
N PRO A 40 14.62 -23.97 -16.67
CA PRO A 40 14.85 -25.41 -16.85
C PRO A 40 14.23 -26.26 -15.74
N ALA A 41 14.07 -25.70 -14.53
CA ALA A 41 13.51 -26.39 -13.38
C ALA A 41 12.00 -26.68 -13.49
N ALA A 42 11.28 -26.02 -14.40
CA ALA A 42 9.83 -26.15 -14.49
C ALA A 42 9.39 -27.30 -15.40
N GLU A 43 8.49 -28.15 -14.91
CA GLU A 43 7.93 -29.28 -15.66
C GLU A 43 6.72 -28.87 -16.50
N ARG A 44 6.01 -27.82 -16.09
CA ARG A 44 4.82 -27.29 -16.78
C ARG A 44 4.77 -25.77 -16.69
N PHE A 45 4.21 -25.13 -17.70
CA PHE A 45 3.95 -23.68 -17.73
C PHE A 45 2.44 -23.38 -17.80
N SER A 46 1.99 -22.29 -17.20
CA SER A 46 0.64 -21.75 -17.43
C SER A 46 0.55 -20.98 -18.73
N ASP A 47 -0.67 -20.66 -19.15
CA ASP A 47 -0.89 -19.55 -20.08
C ASP A 47 -0.47 -18.22 -19.46
N LYS A 48 -0.11 -17.26 -20.32
CA LYS A 48 0.30 -15.92 -19.92
C LYS A 48 -0.87 -15.19 -19.25
N SER A 49 -0.71 -14.79 -17.99
CA SER A 49 -1.79 -14.18 -17.20
C SER A 49 -1.25 -13.23 -16.12
N GLY A 50 -2.16 -12.45 -15.52
CA GLY A 50 -1.85 -11.50 -14.44
C GLY A 50 -1.35 -10.11 -14.90
N THR A 51 -0.96 -9.28 -13.94
CA THR A 51 -0.49 -7.90 -14.14
C THR A 51 0.73 -7.61 -13.25
N PRO A 52 1.97 -7.54 -13.79
CA PRO A 52 2.37 -7.70 -15.19
C PRO A 52 2.12 -9.11 -15.75
N PRO A 53 1.94 -9.29 -17.07
CA PRO A 53 1.61 -10.60 -17.65
C PRO A 53 2.80 -11.56 -17.60
N VAL A 54 2.61 -12.74 -16.99
CA VAL A 54 3.66 -13.76 -16.80
C VAL A 54 3.18 -15.16 -17.15
N TYR A 55 4.10 -16.03 -17.56
CA TYR A 55 3.94 -17.47 -17.56
C TYR A 55 4.36 -18.01 -16.19
N THR A 56 3.46 -18.69 -15.49
CA THR A 56 3.78 -19.32 -14.20
C THR A 56 4.42 -20.68 -14.46
N ALA A 57 5.59 -20.91 -13.88
CA ALA A 57 6.36 -22.12 -14.07
C ALA A 57 6.18 -23.03 -12.84
N PHE A 58 5.78 -24.28 -13.06
CA PHE A 58 5.49 -25.25 -12.00
C PHE A 58 6.54 -26.37 -11.98
N ALA A 59 6.93 -26.81 -10.79
CA ALA A 59 7.79 -27.96 -10.56
C ALA A 59 7.22 -28.82 -9.45
N THR A 60 7.47 -30.13 -9.47
CA THR A 60 7.04 -31.03 -8.40
C THR A 60 8.05 -31.00 -7.26
N ASP A 61 7.58 -30.89 -6.03
CA ASP A 61 8.41 -31.02 -4.85
C ASP A 61 8.82 -32.49 -4.64
N PRO A 62 10.13 -32.82 -4.63
CA PRO A 62 10.58 -34.20 -4.47
C PRO A 62 10.24 -34.82 -3.10
N GLU A 63 9.95 -34.02 -2.07
CA GLU A 63 9.61 -34.54 -0.73
C GLU A 63 8.10 -34.78 -0.54
N SER A 64 7.26 -33.88 -1.03
CA SER A 64 5.79 -33.94 -0.86
C SER A 64 5.04 -34.52 -2.06
N GLY A 65 5.65 -34.50 -3.25
CA GLY A 65 4.99 -34.87 -4.50
C GLY A 65 3.94 -33.85 -4.98
N GLU A 66 3.78 -32.71 -4.29
CA GLU A 66 2.86 -31.65 -4.67
C GLU A 66 3.48 -30.70 -5.71
N GLU A 67 2.62 -30.12 -6.57
CA GLU A 67 3.03 -29.15 -7.58
C GLU A 67 3.23 -27.78 -6.91
N ARG A 68 4.46 -27.26 -6.97
CA ARG A 68 4.83 -25.94 -6.45
C ARG A 68 5.22 -24.98 -7.57
N VAL A 69 5.06 -23.69 -7.33
CA VAL A 69 5.54 -22.66 -8.25
C VAL A 69 7.06 -22.59 -8.15
N ALA A 70 7.73 -22.82 -9.28
CA ALA A 70 9.19 -22.73 -9.41
C ALA A 70 9.66 -21.31 -9.73
N GLY A 71 8.81 -20.51 -10.40
CA GLY A 71 9.12 -19.14 -10.78
C GLY A 71 8.17 -18.60 -11.85
N TYR A 72 8.56 -17.47 -12.43
CA TYR A 72 7.81 -16.76 -13.45
C TYR A 72 8.68 -16.50 -14.69
N VAL A 73 8.08 -16.55 -15.87
CA VAL A 73 8.73 -16.20 -17.14
C VAL A 73 7.95 -15.08 -17.81
N PHE A 74 8.63 -14.08 -18.36
CA PHE A 74 7.98 -12.89 -18.97
C PHE A 74 8.84 -12.28 -20.07
N GLN A 75 8.23 -11.47 -20.93
CA GLN A 75 8.93 -10.72 -21.99
C GLN A 75 9.11 -9.27 -21.55
N THR A 76 10.27 -8.68 -21.84
CA THR A 76 10.53 -7.27 -21.55
C THR A 76 9.56 -6.35 -22.29
N SER A 77 9.08 -6.74 -23.48
CA SER A 77 8.12 -5.96 -24.27
C SER A 77 6.74 -5.78 -23.62
N ASP A 78 6.34 -6.63 -22.67
CA ASP A 78 5.04 -6.47 -22.00
C ASP A 78 5.09 -5.48 -20.83
N LEU A 79 6.27 -4.96 -20.48
CA LEU A 79 6.50 -4.18 -19.26
C LEU A 79 7.04 -2.77 -19.56
N PRO A 80 6.23 -1.86 -20.14
CA PRO A 80 6.67 -0.51 -20.51
C PRO A 80 7.16 0.33 -19.31
N PRO A 81 8.14 1.25 -19.49
CA PRO A 81 8.78 1.61 -20.75
C PRO A 81 9.78 0.55 -21.25
N GLU A 82 9.79 0.33 -22.56
CA GLU A 82 10.78 -0.54 -23.23
C GLU A 82 12.11 0.21 -23.37
N GLU A 83 13.21 -0.48 -23.10
CA GLU A 83 14.54 0.08 -23.33
C GLU A 83 14.88 0.05 -24.82
N VAL A 84 15.34 1.19 -25.34
CA VAL A 84 15.71 1.33 -26.75
C VAL A 84 17.21 1.08 -26.88
N GLY A 85 17.59 0.12 -27.72
CA GLY A 85 18.97 -0.11 -28.13
C GLY A 85 19.49 1.01 -29.04
N PHE A 86 20.49 0.72 -29.87
CA PHE A 86 21.03 1.75 -30.77
C PHE A 86 20.02 2.22 -31.83
N SER A 87 19.07 1.36 -32.23
CA SER A 87 18.12 1.69 -33.31
C SER A 87 16.67 1.31 -33.04
N ALA A 88 16.40 0.30 -32.21
CA ALA A 88 15.04 -0.12 -31.86
C ALA A 88 15.01 -0.78 -30.47
N THR A 89 13.81 -1.15 -30.00
CA THR A 89 13.64 -1.90 -28.75
C THR A 89 14.13 -3.34 -28.90
N ILE A 90 14.52 -3.93 -27.77
CA ILE A 90 15.10 -5.27 -27.68
C ILE A 90 14.15 -6.13 -26.82
N ASP A 91 13.51 -7.12 -27.44
CA ASP A 91 12.62 -8.06 -26.75
C ASP A 91 13.40 -9.24 -26.21
N VAL A 92 13.26 -9.49 -24.91
CA VAL A 92 13.99 -10.50 -24.17
C VAL A 92 13.02 -11.27 -23.29
N LEU A 93 13.07 -12.60 -23.40
CA LEU A 93 12.42 -13.52 -22.48
C LEU A 93 13.29 -13.71 -21.24
N VAL A 94 12.72 -13.55 -20.05
CA VAL A 94 13.44 -13.62 -18.78
C VAL A 94 12.76 -14.63 -17.88
N GLY A 95 13.55 -15.55 -17.32
CA GLY A 95 13.11 -16.45 -16.25
C GLY A 95 13.53 -15.91 -14.88
N LEU A 96 12.61 -15.89 -13.93
CA LEU A 96 12.81 -15.42 -12.56
C LEU A 96 12.32 -16.47 -11.58
N ASP A 97 13.17 -16.93 -10.66
CA ASP A 97 12.76 -17.88 -9.63
C ASP A 97 12.08 -17.20 -8.42
N MET A 98 11.66 -18.02 -7.45
CA MET A 98 10.98 -17.56 -6.24
C MET A 98 11.90 -16.78 -5.27
N ASP A 99 13.22 -16.89 -5.43
CA ASP A 99 14.22 -16.19 -4.61
C ASP A 99 14.64 -14.85 -5.26
N ALA A 100 13.86 -14.38 -6.26
CA ALA A 100 14.15 -13.18 -7.04
C ALA A 100 15.51 -13.24 -7.74
N THR A 101 15.89 -14.41 -8.24
CA THR A 101 17.10 -14.64 -9.02
C THR A 101 16.75 -14.90 -10.48
N VAL A 102 17.43 -14.17 -11.39
CA VAL A 102 17.28 -14.38 -12.83
C VAL A 102 17.91 -15.73 -13.17
N THR A 103 17.09 -16.67 -13.61
CA THR A 103 17.51 -18.05 -13.90
C THR A 103 18.26 -18.12 -15.22
N ALA A 104 17.74 -17.48 -16.26
CA ALA A 104 18.39 -17.22 -17.55
C ALA A 104 17.58 -16.21 -18.36
N ILE A 105 18.19 -15.69 -19.43
CA ILE A 105 17.53 -14.83 -20.43
C ILE A 105 17.64 -15.44 -21.83
N LYS A 106 16.68 -15.08 -22.69
CA LYS A 106 16.70 -15.37 -24.12
C LYS A 106 16.32 -14.14 -24.92
N VAL A 107 17.22 -13.61 -25.73
CA VAL A 107 16.89 -12.54 -26.69
C VAL A 107 15.95 -13.12 -27.75
N LEU A 108 14.75 -12.54 -27.89
CA LEU A 108 13.70 -13.01 -28.80
C LEU A 108 13.78 -12.26 -30.13
N ASP A 109 13.67 -10.94 -30.10
CA ASP A 109 13.61 -10.12 -31.31
C ASP A 109 14.29 -8.78 -31.05
N TYR A 110 15.15 -8.33 -31.96
CA TYR A 110 15.73 -7.01 -31.90
C TYR A 110 16.14 -6.52 -33.28
N ASN A 111 16.03 -5.21 -33.51
CA ASN A 111 16.44 -4.58 -34.76
C ASN A 111 17.52 -3.53 -34.50
N GLU A 112 18.71 -3.78 -35.03
CA GLU A 112 19.84 -2.88 -34.93
C GLU A 112 20.58 -2.71 -36.25
N SER A 113 21.00 -1.47 -36.50
CA SER A 113 21.73 -1.09 -37.72
C SER A 113 22.99 -1.95 -37.96
N PHE A 114 23.57 -2.52 -36.90
CA PHE A 114 24.80 -3.33 -36.99
C PHE A 114 24.59 -4.82 -37.30
N LEU A 115 23.35 -5.35 -37.23
CA LEU A 115 23.06 -6.77 -37.49
C LEU A 115 23.56 -7.25 -38.86
N SER A 116 23.39 -6.43 -39.89
CA SER A 116 23.80 -6.74 -41.27
C SER A 116 25.31 -6.86 -41.47
N SER A 117 26.10 -6.23 -40.59
CA SER A 117 27.56 -6.16 -40.69
C SER A 117 28.31 -7.07 -39.72
N ARG A 118 27.70 -7.40 -38.57
CA ARG A 118 28.35 -8.17 -37.50
C ARG A 118 27.63 -9.47 -37.13
N GLY A 119 26.48 -9.74 -37.73
CA GLY A 119 25.64 -10.85 -37.31
C GLY A 119 25.01 -10.60 -35.94
N ASP A 120 24.51 -11.67 -35.34
CA ASP A 120 23.77 -11.61 -34.09
C ASP A 120 24.73 -11.59 -32.89
N PHE A 121 24.95 -10.40 -32.34
CA PHE A 121 25.93 -10.15 -31.28
C PHE A 121 25.31 -10.13 -29.87
N LEU A 122 23.98 -10.09 -29.75
CA LEU A 122 23.28 -10.16 -28.46
C LEU A 122 22.74 -11.57 -28.17
N SER A 123 22.44 -12.38 -29.19
CA SER A 123 22.04 -13.77 -28.96
C SER A 123 23.23 -14.72 -28.73
N ILE A 124 24.46 -14.21 -28.79
CA ILE A 124 25.64 -15.03 -28.48
C ILE A 124 25.54 -15.57 -27.05
N ARG A 125 25.82 -16.86 -26.92
CA ARG A 125 25.82 -17.56 -25.64
C ARG A 125 26.65 -16.85 -24.55
N PRO A 126 27.87 -16.34 -24.81
CA PRO A 126 28.68 -15.67 -23.79
C PRO A 126 28.04 -14.42 -23.17
N PHE A 127 27.16 -13.71 -23.89
CA PHE A 127 26.49 -12.53 -23.33
C PHE A 127 25.32 -12.94 -22.44
N GLN A 128 24.44 -13.82 -22.94
CA GLN A 128 23.24 -14.25 -22.22
C GLN A 128 23.53 -15.09 -20.97
N GLU A 129 24.60 -15.90 -20.99
CA GLU A 129 24.99 -16.74 -19.85
C GLU A 129 25.42 -15.93 -18.61
N GLN A 130 25.79 -14.66 -18.77
CA GLN A 130 26.16 -13.79 -17.64
C GLN A 130 24.98 -13.46 -16.73
N PHE A 131 23.75 -13.60 -17.22
CA PHE A 131 22.52 -13.42 -16.46
C PHE A 131 22.05 -14.70 -15.76
N ARG A 132 22.71 -15.84 -15.99
CA ARG A 132 22.31 -17.11 -15.40
C ARG A 132 22.56 -17.12 -13.90
N ARG A 133 21.51 -17.38 -13.12
CA ARG A 133 21.52 -17.39 -11.64
C ARG A 133 22.01 -16.07 -11.03
N LYS A 134 21.71 -14.94 -11.67
CA LYS A 134 22.10 -13.62 -11.16
C LYS A 134 20.99 -13.07 -10.26
N PRO A 135 21.26 -12.80 -8.96
CA PRO A 135 20.23 -12.33 -8.05
C PRO A 135 19.82 -10.89 -8.39
N LEU A 136 18.54 -10.55 -8.25
CA LEU A 136 18.07 -9.18 -8.48
C LEU A 136 18.53 -8.19 -7.42
N SER A 137 19.06 -8.65 -6.28
CA SER A 137 19.74 -7.79 -5.31
C SER A 137 20.99 -7.13 -5.88
N ASP A 138 21.62 -7.76 -6.89
CA ASP A 138 22.81 -7.23 -7.51
C ASP A 138 22.44 -6.26 -8.63
N PRO A 139 23.18 -5.15 -8.80
CA PRO A 139 23.02 -4.29 -9.95
C PRO A 139 23.44 -5.01 -11.24
N PHE A 140 22.83 -4.62 -12.37
CA PHE A 140 23.09 -5.19 -13.70
C PHE A 140 23.82 -4.15 -14.58
N ARG A 141 24.92 -3.59 -14.08
CA ARG A 141 25.65 -2.52 -14.77
C ARG A 141 26.61 -3.11 -15.81
N VAL A 142 26.57 -2.57 -17.01
CA VAL A 142 27.46 -2.99 -18.11
C VAL A 142 28.86 -2.43 -17.89
N GLY A 143 29.88 -3.29 -17.94
CA GLY A 143 31.28 -2.97 -17.65
C GLY A 143 31.68 -3.19 -16.19
N ARG A 144 30.73 -3.54 -15.31
CA ARG A 144 30.98 -3.86 -13.90
C ARG A 144 30.40 -5.22 -13.52
N ASP A 145 29.09 -5.39 -13.68
CA ASP A 145 28.36 -6.60 -13.28
C ASP A 145 28.06 -7.53 -14.46
N ILE A 146 28.05 -6.96 -15.68
CA ILE A 146 27.82 -7.64 -16.97
C ILE A 146 28.86 -7.09 -17.96
N ASP A 147 29.61 -7.95 -18.62
CA ASP A 147 30.51 -7.60 -19.72
C ASP A 147 29.71 -7.13 -20.93
N GLY A 148 29.98 -5.89 -21.35
CA GLY A 148 29.40 -5.34 -22.57
C GLY A 148 30.00 -5.94 -23.84
N VAL A 149 29.19 -6.02 -24.88
CA VAL A 149 29.68 -6.43 -26.21
C VAL A 149 30.47 -5.29 -26.83
N SER A 150 31.72 -5.56 -27.25
CA SER A 150 32.61 -4.52 -27.79
C SER A 150 31.99 -3.79 -28.99
N ARG A 151 31.91 -2.46 -28.91
CA ARG A 151 31.27 -1.56 -29.90
C ARG A 151 29.74 -1.70 -30.04
N ALA A 152 29.09 -2.43 -29.12
CA ALA A 152 27.64 -2.50 -28.98
C ALA A 152 27.23 -2.13 -27.55
N THR A 153 27.87 -1.10 -26.98
CA THR A 153 27.70 -0.68 -25.59
C THR A 153 26.26 -0.22 -25.31
N ILE A 154 25.63 0.51 -26.24
CA ILE A 154 24.25 0.99 -26.09
C ILE A 154 23.27 -0.18 -26.03
N SER A 155 23.41 -1.13 -26.94
CA SER A 155 22.57 -2.34 -27.04
C SER A 155 22.74 -3.26 -25.84
N SER A 156 23.99 -3.46 -25.39
CA SER A 156 24.33 -4.25 -24.20
C SER A 156 23.71 -3.62 -22.94
N TRP A 157 23.78 -2.29 -22.84
CA TRP A 157 23.20 -1.52 -21.76
C TRP A 157 21.67 -1.59 -21.76
N ALA A 158 21.03 -1.35 -22.91
CA ALA A 158 19.58 -1.42 -23.04
C ALA A 158 19.04 -2.82 -22.69
N THR A 159 19.75 -3.87 -23.11
CA THR A 159 19.40 -5.25 -22.76
C THR A 159 19.51 -5.51 -21.26
N SER A 160 20.65 -5.17 -20.65
CA SER A 160 20.90 -5.42 -19.22
C SER A 160 19.92 -4.64 -18.33
N ARG A 161 19.67 -3.37 -18.67
CA ARG A 161 18.72 -2.50 -17.97
C ARG A 161 17.28 -2.96 -18.16
N GLY A 162 16.91 -3.37 -19.38
CA GLY A 162 15.57 -3.85 -19.70
C GLY A 162 15.22 -5.13 -18.94
N VAL A 163 16.16 -6.09 -18.90
CA VAL A 163 16.03 -7.31 -18.10
C VAL A 163 15.85 -6.97 -16.62
N TYR A 164 16.74 -6.13 -16.06
CA TYR A 164 16.68 -5.75 -14.65
C TYR A 164 15.37 -5.04 -14.28
N ASN A 165 14.95 -4.06 -15.07
CA ASN A 165 13.73 -3.28 -14.83
C ASN A 165 12.46 -4.14 -14.96
N ALA A 166 12.37 -5.00 -15.98
CA ALA A 166 11.25 -5.91 -16.15
C ALA A 166 11.18 -6.94 -15.01
N ALA A 167 12.32 -7.53 -14.66
CA ALA A 167 12.41 -8.48 -13.56
C ALA A 167 12.04 -7.87 -12.21
N ARG A 168 12.46 -6.63 -11.93
CA ARG A 168 12.03 -5.89 -10.73
C ARG A 168 10.52 -5.71 -10.68
N LYS A 169 9.88 -5.31 -11.78
CA LYS A 169 8.42 -5.12 -11.81
C LYS A 169 7.66 -6.43 -11.57
N VAL A 170 8.15 -7.53 -12.14
CA VAL A 170 7.56 -8.86 -11.91
C VAL A 170 7.79 -9.31 -10.48
N ALA A 171 9.00 -9.16 -9.94
CA ALA A 171 9.31 -9.49 -8.56
C ALA A 171 8.45 -8.67 -7.57
N GLN A 172 8.26 -7.37 -7.80
CA GLN A 172 7.38 -6.52 -6.98
C GLN A 172 5.92 -6.98 -7.00
N ALA A 173 5.43 -7.48 -8.13
CA ALA A 173 4.05 -7.92 -8.27
C ALA A 173 3.80 -9.34 -7.73
N TYR A 174 4.79 -10.23 -7.82
CA TYR A 174 4.60 -11.66 -7.57
C TYR A 174 5.49 -12.27 -6.47
N LEU A 175 6.50 -11.56 -5.97
CA LEU A 175 7.51 -12.04 -5.01
C LEU A 175 7.60 -11.16 -3.75
N SER A 176 6.46 -10.67 -3.24
CA SER A 176 6.36 -9.73 -2.09
C SER A 176 6.89 -10.26 -0.74
N GLY A 177 7.44 -11.48 -0.69
CA GLY A 177 8.09 -12.07 0.50
C GLY A 177 9.57 -12.45 0.30
N SER A 178 10.16 -12.10 -0.86
CA SER A 178 11.58 -12.36 -1.15
C SER A 178 12.48 -11.25 -0.57
N GLY A 179 13.76 -11.55 -0.27
CA GLY A 179 14.74 -10.55 0.21
C GLY A 179 14.93 -9.37 -0.76
N PHE A 180 14.55 -9.53 -2.02
CA PHE A 180 14.50 -8.46 -3.02
C PHE A 180 13.39 -7.43 -2.75
N SER A 181 12.25 -7.82 -2.17
CA SER A 181 11.17 -6.88 -1.85
C SER A 181 11.70 -5.76 -0.96
N ALA A 182 12.47 -6.08 0.08
CA ALA A 182 13.05 -5.09 1.00
C ALA A 182 13.94 -4.04 0.29
N ALA A 183 14.79 -4.47 -0.65
CA ALA A 183 15.65 -3.58 -1.43
C ALA A 183 14.84 -2.74 -2.45
N ALA A 184 13.85 -3.36 -3.12
CA ALA A 184 12.96 -2.68 -4.05
C ALA A 184 12.03 -1.68 -3.36
N ASP A 185 11.57 -2.01 -2.16
CA ASP A 185 10.79 -1.18 -1.26
C ASP A 185 11.64 0.00 -0.79
N SER A 186 12.91 -0.23 -0.42
CA SER A 186 13.87 0.81 -0.06
C SER A 186 14.04 1.87 -1.16
N ALA A 187 14.26 1.45 -2.42
CA ALA A 187 14.38 2.38 -3.54
C ALA A 187 13.07 3.16 -3.82
N SER A 188 11.92 2.48 -3.72
CA SER A 188 10.60 3.11 -3.87
C SER A 188 10.34 4.14 -2.78
N ASN A 189 10.63 3.78 -1.53
CA ASN A 189 10.51 4.62 -0.36
C ASN A 189 11.42 5.85 -0.46
N ALA A 190 12.68 5.66 -0.87
CA ALA A 190 13.62 6.76 -1.11
C ALA A 190 13.07 7.76 -2.12
N ARG A 191 12.54 7.26 -3.25
CA ARG A 191 11.90 8.13 -4.25
C ARG A 191 10.69 8.85 -3.67
N ALA A 192 9.88 8.19 -2.84
CA ALA A 192 8.71 8.79 -2.21
C ALA A 192 9.07 9.88 -1.18
N HIS A 193 10.20 9.76 -0.47
CA HIS A 193 10.74 10.81 0.41
C HIS A 193 11.31 12.00 -0.36
N LEU A 194 12.05 11.73 -1.45
CA LEU A 194 12.84 12.75 -2.15
C LEU A 194 12.07 13.49 -3.26
N ALA A 195 11.15 12.82 -3.96
CA ALA A 195 10.38 13.43 -5.05
C ALA A 195 9.60 14.70 -4.68
N PRO A 196 8.92 14.80 -3.51
CA PRO A 196 8.18 16.00 -3.15
C PRO A 196 9.07 17.19 -2.79
N LEU A 197 10.33 16.96 -2.40
CA LEU A 197 11.23 18.01 -1.92
C LEU A 197 11.62 18.98 -3.04
N THR A 198 11.59 20.27 -2.74
CA THR A 198 12.14 21.35 -3.55
C THR A 198 13.66 21.47 -3.34
N TRP A 199 14.37 22.16 -4.23
CA TRP A 199 15.81 22.38 -4.08
C TRP A 199 16.16 23.07 -2.75
N VAL A 200 15.37 24.06 -2.34
CA VAL A 200 15.52 24.75 -1.05
C VAL A 200 15.35 23.80 0.14
N GLU A 201 14.43 22.84 0.06
CA GLU A 201 14.25 21.84 1.11
C GLU A 201 15.38 20.80 1.12
N LEU A 202 15.93 20.45 -0.04
CA LEU A 202 17.13 19.60 -0.13
C LEU A 202 18.34 20.27 0.54
N GLU A 203 18.50 21.58 0.35
CA GLU A 203 19.52 22.36 1.05
C GLU A 203 19.27 22.41 2.56
N ALA A 204 18.03 22.70 2.98
CA ALA A 204 17.67 22.76 4.40
C ALA A 204 17.87 21.43 5.14
N GLN A 205 17.75 20.30 4.43
CA GLN A 205 17.98 18.95 4.97
C GLN A 205 19.44 18.48 4.83
N GLY A 206 20.33 19.29 4.26
CA GLY A 206 21.74 18.94 4.06
C GLY A 206 21.99 17.88 2.97
N LEU A 207 20.98 17.57 2.15
CA LEU A 207 21.09 16.67 0.99
C LEU A 207 21.82 17.33 -0.17
N VAL A 208 21.67 18.66 -0.28
CA VAL A 208 22.47 19.54 -1.13
C VAL A 208 23.20 20.52 -0.22
N GLN A 209 24.47 20.75 -0.46
CA GLN A 209 25.29 21.69 0.31
C GLN A 209 25.94 22.66 -0.66
N VAL A 210 25.77 23.96 -0.42
CA VAL A 210 26.18 25.00 -1.37
C VAL A 210 27.34 25.81 -0.81
N LEU A 211 28.35 25.99 -1.65
CA LEU A 211 29.50 26.85 -1.42
C LEU A 211 29.42 28.02 -2.40
N GLU A 212 29.39 29.24 -1.89
CA GLU A 212 29.47 30.45 -2.69
C GLU A 212 30.84 31.11 -2.49
N GLY A 213 31.56 31.31 -3.59
CA GLY A 213 32.84 32.03 -3.62
C GLY A 213 32.71 33.28 -4.48
N ARG A 214 33.11 34.43 -3.94
CA ARG A 214 33.20 35.68 -4.71
C ARG A 214 34.60 35.82 -5.29
N LEU A 215 34.69 35.86 -6.62
CA LEU A 215 35.93 36.02 -7.36
C LEU A 215 36.41 37.49 -7.34
N PRO A 216 37.70 37.75 -7.63
CA PRO A 216 38.28 39.10 -7.57
C PRO A 216 37.65 40.13 -8.51
N ASP A 217 36.94 39.67 -9.54
CA ASP A 217 36.22 40.49 -10.51
C ASP A 217 34.76 40.76 -10.11
N ASP A 218 34.40 40.47 -8.85
CA ASP A 218 33.05 40.55 -8.28
C ASP A 218 32.04 39.55 -8.87
N SER A 219 32.47 38.62 -9.72
CA SER A 219 31.64 37.50 -10.13
C SER A 219 31.48 36.49 -9.00
N VAL A 220 30.37 35.76 -9.01
CA VAL A 220 30.02 34.77 -7.99
C VAL A 220 30.08 33.39 -8.62
N LEU A 221 30.81 32.49 -7.99
CA LEU A 221 30.85 31.07 -8.28
C LEU A 221 30.01 30.33 -7.24
N THR A 222 28.95 29.66 -7.68
CA THR A 222 28.11 28.82 -6.82
C THR A 222 28.42 27.36 -7.12
N LEU A 223 28.85 26.61 -6.11
CA LEU A 223 29.13 25.18 -6.20
C LEU A 223 28.16 24.42 -5.29
N SER A 224 27.33 23.57 -5.87
CA SER A 224 26.37 22.75 -5.13
C SER A 224 26.83 21.31 -5.10
N PHE A 225 26.90 20.71 -3.91
CA PHE A 225 27.38 19.36 -3.70
C PHE A 225 26.26 18.45 -3.21
N ALA A 226 26.14 17.26 -3.80
CA ALA A 226 25.18 16.25 -3.34
C ALA A 226 25.68 14.84 -3.64
N TYR A 227 25.35 13.87 -2.80
CA TYR A 227 25.65 12.47 -3.10
C TYR A 227 24.75 11.96 -4.22
N MET A 228 25.35 11.36 -5.25
CA MET A 228 24.61 10.80 -6.40
C MET A 228 25.05 9.38 -6.75
N GLY A 229 25.79 8.70 -5.87
CA GLY A 229 26.24 7.32 -6.12
C GLY A 229 25.11 6.29 -6.20
N ASN A 230 23.94 6.62 -5.63
CA ASN A 230 22.73 5.82 -5.75
C ASN A 230 21.85 6.29 -6.92
N GLU A 231 21.27 5.33 -7.65
CA GLU A 231 20.42 5.57 -8.82
C GLU A 231 19.28 6.55 -8.53
N VAL A 232 18.53 6.37 -7.44
CA VAL A 232 17.36 7.19 -7.14
C VAL A 232 17.76 8.65 -6.88
N LEU A 233 18.84 8.88 -6.13
CA LEU A 233 19.36 10.22 -5.86
C LEU A 233 19.87 10.87 -7.15
N GLY A 234 20.65 10.14 -7.94
CA GLY A 234 21.19 10.63 -9.20
C GLY A 234 20.09 11.03 -10.19
N GLU A 235 19.09 10.18 -10.40
CA GLU A 235 17.96 10.46 -11.29
C GLU A 235 17.12 11.66 -10.81
N ILE A 236 16.90 11.79 -9.50
CA ILE A 236 16.16 12.94 -8.93
C ILE A 236 16.96 14.24 -9.10
N LEU A 237 18.27 14.21 -8.88
CA LEU A 237 19.10 15.40 -8.91
C LEU A 237 19.31 15.94 -10.33
N VAL A 238 19.75 15.11 -11.28
CA VAL A 238 20.16 15.54 -12.63
C VAL A 238 19.27 15.02 -13.77
N GLY A 239 18.29 14.16 -13.48
CA GLY A 239 17.47 13.48 -14.48
C GLY A 239 18.04 12.14 -14.93
N SER A 240 17.17 11.24 -15.42
CA SER A 240 17.53 9.86 -15.77
C SER A 240 18.61 9.76 -16.84
N ASP A 241 18.52 10.60 -17.88
CA ASP A 241 19.41 10.53 -19.03
C ASP A 241 20.80 11.05 -18.70
N ALA A 242 20.86 12.17 -17.99
CA ALA A 242 22.11 12.78 -17.57
C ALA A 242 22.83 11.90 -16.55
N TYR A 243 22.09 11.34 -15.59
CA TYR A 243 22.62 10.38 -14.63
C TYR A 243 23.17 9.13 -15.31
N SER A 244 22.40 8.52 -16.20
CA SER A 244 22.80 7.29 -16.91
C SER A 244 24.06 7.49 -17.75
N ARG A 245 24.23 8.66 -18.36
CA ARG A 245 25.46 8.99 -19.09
C ARG A 245 26.65 9.18 -18.13
N ALA A 246 26.46 9.92 -17.04
CA ALA A 246 27.51 10.16 -16.06
C ALA A 246 27.99 8.85 -15.41
N GLU A 247 27.06 7.97 -15.01
CA GLU A 247 27.37 6.68 -14.39
C GLU A 247 28.10 5.75 -15.36
N ARG A 248 27.66 5.71 -16.63
CA ARG A 248 28.33 4.95 -17.70
C ARG A 248 29.76 5.44 -17.94
N ASP A 249 29.95 6.75 -18.03
CA ASP A 249 31.28 7.32 -18.25
C ASP A 249 32.18 7.10 -17.03
N ALA A 250 31.64 7.15 -15.81
CA ALA A 250 32.39 6.92 -14.59
C ALA A 250 32.81 5.45 -14.42
N SER A 251 31.88 4.51 -14.63
CA SER A 251 32.15 3.07 -14.55
C SER A 251 33.16 2.61 -15.59
N SER A 252 33.23 3.26 -16.76
CA SER A 252 34.29 2.99 -17.75
C SER A 252 35.69 3.38 -17.29
N ARG A 253 35.81 4.20 -16.23
CA ARG A 253 37.09 4.74 -15.73
C ARG A 253 37.51 4.14 -14.40
N PHE A 254 36.57 3.78 -13.53
CA PHE A 254 36.82 3.26 -12.19
C PHE A 254 35.78 2.20 -11.81
N ASP A 255 36.26 1.06 -11.31
CA ASP A 255 35.40 -0.09 -10.98
C ASP A 255 34.54 0.14 -9.71
N ASP A 256 35.02 0.97 -8.78
CA ASP A 256 34.43 1.09 -7.43
C ASP A 256 34.24 2.54 -6.93
N GLY A 257 34.25 3.51 -7.86
CA GLY A 257 34.13 4.92 -7.53
C GLY A 257 32.69 5.32 -7.14
N LYS A 258 32.52 5.93 -5.97
CA LYS A 258 31.24 6.52 -5.56
C LYS A 258 31.08 7.90 -6.21
N LEU A 259 29.86 8.27 -6.60
CA LEU A 259 29.63 9.52 -7.32
C LEU A 259 29.11 10.64 -6.41
N MET A 260 29.68 11.83 -6.61
CA MET A 260 29.26 13.06 -5.96
C MET A 260 28.99 14.14 -7.01
N LEU A 261 27.79 14.67 -6.99
CA LEU A 261 27.37 15.75 -7.86
C LEU A 261 28.08 17.05 -7.46
N VAL A 262 28.52 17.78 -8.46
CA VAL A 262 28.93 19.18 -8.36
C VAL A 262 28.15 19.97 -9.40
N GLY A 263 27.18 20.75 -8.95
CA GLY A 263 26.49 21.76 -9.74
C GLY A 263 27.34 23.02 -9.80
N ILE A 264 27.58 23.54 -11.01
CA ILE A 264 28.34 24.76 -11.23
C ILE A 264 27.39 25.84 -11.71
N GLY A 265 27.12 26.81 -10.85
CA GLY A 265 26.27 27.96 -11.12
C GLY A 265 27.01 29.30 -10.97
N GLY A 266 26.25 30.38 -10.98
CA GLY A 266 26.76 31.75 -10.87
C GLY A 266 27.17 32.37 -12.21
N ASN A 267 27.86 33.50 -12.14
CA ASN A 267 28.27 34.34 -13.27
C ASN A 267 29.80 34.49 -13.38
N ALA A 268 30.55 33.52 -12.84
CA ALA A 268 32.01 33.48 -12.86
C ALA A 268 32.58 33.78 -14.26
N SER A 269 33.50 34.74 -14.36
CA SER A 269 34.15 35.11 -15.62
C SER A 269 35.21 34.09 -16.06
N ASP A 270 35.88 33.45 -15.10
CA ASP A 270 36.85 32.40 -15.36
C ASP A 270 36.18 31.02 -15.51
N PRO A 271 36.56 30.23 -16.52
CA PRO A 271 36.00 28.91 -16.71
C PRO A 271 36.42 27.98 -15.57
N PHE A 272 35.41 27.37 -14.94
CA PHE A 272 35.58 26.35 -13.91
C PHE A 272 36.58 25.24 -14.33
N ARG A 273 37.51 24.92 -13.41
CA ARG A 273 38.56 23.92 -13.61
C ARG A 273 38.41 22.79 -12.60
N GLN A 274 38.03 21.61 -13.07
CA GLN A 274 37.83 20.41 -12.24
C GLN A 274 39.07 19.98 -11.44
N GLU A 275 40.26 20.23 -11.99
CA GLU A 275 41.56 19.88 -11.38
C GLU A 275 41.97 20.76 -10.20
N ARG A 276 41.13 21.73 -9.82
CA ARG A 276 41.36 22.61 -8.68
C ARG A 276 40.62 22.15 -7.42
N PHE A 277 40.01 20.97 -7.45
CA PHE A 277 39.46 20.32 -6.25
C PHE A 277 40.49 19.45 -5.55
N ALA A 278 40.41 19.49 -4.23
CA ALA A 278 40.94 18.45 -3.36
C ALA A 278 39.92 18.12 -2.28
N ILE A 279 39.92 16.88 -1.84
CA ILE A 279 39.08 16.42 -0.74
C ILE A 279 40.01 16.02 0.40
N GLN A 280 39.73 16.51 1.61
CA GLN A 280 40.47 16.13 2.81
C GLN A 280 39.55 15.40 3.77
N GLN A 281 39.98 14.23 4.23
CA GLN A 281 39.28 13.48 5.28
C GLN A 281 40.31 13.02 6.32
N ARG A 282 40.18 13.53 7.55
CA ARG A 282 41.20 13.38 8.61
C ARG A 282 42.57 13.89 8.11
N ASP A 283 43.59 13.03 8.15
CA ASP A 283 44.96 13.33 7.71
C ASP A 283 45.21 13.00 6.22
N ALA A 284 44.23 12.40 5.53
CA ALA A 284 44.35 12.02 4.13
C ALA A 284 43.83 13.12 3.19
N VAL A 285 44.60 13.42 2.14
CA VAL A 285 44.23 14.37 1.08
C VAL A 285 44.11 13.60 -0.24
N TYR A 286 42.94 13.69 -0.86
CA TYR A 286 42.59 13.08 -2.13
C TYR A 286 42.54 14.17 -3.22
N PRO A 287 43.57 14.29 -4.07
CA PRO A 287 43.55 15.22 -5.19
C PRO A 287 42.56 14.74 -6.26
N MET A 288 41.88 15.66 -6.94
CA MET A 288 40.87 15.33 -7.96
C MET A 288 41.40 15.62 -9.39
N PRO A 289 42.19 14.72 -10.00
CA PRO A 289 42.62 14.89 -11.39
C PRO A 289 41.42 14.80 -12.35
N ARG A 290 41.53 15.41 -13.54
CA ARG A 290 40.47 15.42 -14.59
C ARG A 290 39.84 14.06 -14.90
N ARG A 291 40.57 12.96 -14.70
CA ARG A 291 40.02 11.61 -14.95
C ARG A 291 38.91 11.22 -13.96
N GLN A 292 38.93 11.76 -12.74
CA GLN A 292 37.95 11.52 -11.68
C GLN A 292 36.70 12.40 -11.80
N THR A 293 36.53 13.10 -12.91
CA THR A 293 35.35 13.93 -13.18
C THR A 293 34.71 13.55 -14.50
N VAL A 294 33.41 13.35 -14.47
CA VAL A 294 32.59 13.07 -15.66
C VAL A 294 31.50 14.11 -15.80
N TYR A 295 31.04 14.34 -17.02
CA TYR A 295 29.97 15.29 -17.28
C TYR A 295 28.63 14.73 -16.81
N ALA A 296 27.89 15.49 -16.00
CA ALA A 296 26.60 15.08 -15.43
C ALA A 296 25.41 15.90 -15.97
N GLY A 297 25.58 16.53 -17.13
CA GLY A 297 24.50 17.21 -17.85
C GLY A 297 24.58 18.74 -17.78
N SER A 298 23.68 19.39 -18.51
CA SER A 298 23.59 20.85 -18.63
C SER A 298 22.72 21.48 -17.55
N ALA A 299 22.38 20.73 -16.50
CA ALA A 299 21.47 21.17 -15.44
C ALA A 299 20.13 21.71 -15.99
N ASP A 300 19.59 21.04 -17.02
CA ASP A 300 18.32 21.34 -17.68
C ASP A 300 17.16 20.44 -17.20
N GLN A 301 17.48 19.36 -16.49
CA GLN A 301 16.55 18.36 -15.96
C GLN A 301 16.87 18.02 -14.50
N GLY A 302 15.94 17.35 -13.82
CA GLY A 302 16.07 17.00 -12.40
C GLY A 302 15.87 18.20 -11.47
N LYS A 303 16.17 18.01 -10.18
CA LYS A 303 16.04 19.07 -9.16
C LYS A 303 17.08 20.18 -9.31
N ILE A 304 18.21 19.90 -9.97
CA ILE A 304 19.25 20.90 -10.28
C ILE A 304 18.82 21.91 -11.36
N ALA A 305 17.72 21.65 -12.06
CA ALA A 305 17.26 22.50 -13.16
C ALA A 305 17.09 23.96 -12.74
N GLY A 306 17.82 24.86 -13.40
CA GLY A 306 17.82 26.30 -13.09
C GLY A 306 18.60 26.71 -11.84
N GLN A 307 19.26 25.78 -11.15
CA GLN A 307 20.10 26.05 -9.98
C GLN A 307 21.59 26.09 -10.35
N ALA A 308 21.97 25.44 -11.45
CA ALA A 308 23.32 25.44 -12.00
C ALA A 308 23.29 25.66 -13.52
N ASN A 309 24.42 26.09 -14.09
CA ASN A 309 24.61 26.22 -15.53
C ASN A 309 24.97 24.87 -16.17
N PHE A 310 25.69 24.02 -15.43
CA PHE A 310 25.99 22.64 -15.80
C PHE A 310 26.40 21.84 -14.57
N ALA A 311 26.44 20.52 -14.71
CA ALA A 311 26.78 19.59 -13.64
C ALA A 311 27.93 18.65 -14.04
N VAL A 312 28.73 18.28 -13.05
CA VAL A 312 29.75 17.22 -13.18
C VAL A 312 29.58 16.25 -12.02
N ALA A 313 29.95 14.98 -12.24
CA ALA A 313 30.05 14.01 -11.16
C ALA A 313 31.52 13.77 -10.85
N MET A 314 31.91 14.03 -9.61
CA MET A 314 33.19 13.64 -9.04
C MET A 314 33.13 12.16 -8.61
N ILE A 315 34.16 11.42 -8.99
CA ILE A 315 34.36 10.02 -8.64
C ILE A 315 35.22 10.01 -7.38
N LEU A 316 34.58 9.75 -6.24
CA LEU A 316 35.22 9.67 -4.93
C LEU A 316 36.09 8.42 -4.84
N ASP A 317 37.19 8.53 -4.10
CA ASP A 317 38.08 7.41 -3.84
C ASP A 317 37.37 6.36 -2.95
N PRO A 318 37.43 5.06 -3.31
CA PRO A 318 36.76 4.00 -2.55
C PRO A 318 37.27 3.87 -1.10
N ALA A 319 38.47 4.37 -0.79
CA ALA A 319 39.01 4.36 0.57
C ALA A 319 38.32 5.39 1.51
N MET A 320 37.54 6.33 0.97
CA MET A 320 36.83 7.33 1.77
C MET A 320 35.63 6.73 2.52
N ASP A 321 35.52 7.08 3.80
CA ASP A 321 34.35 6.71 4.61
C ASP A 321 33.29 7.81 4.54
N LEU A 322 32.19 7.54 3.83
CA LEU A 322 31.10 8.49 3.65
C LEU A 322 30.28 8.74 4.93
N GLY A 323 30.46 7.95 5.99
CA GLY A 323 29.85 8.18 7.29
C GLY A 323 30.54 9.26 8.13
N LEU A 324 31.72 9.72 7.69
CA LEU A 324 32.48 10.76 8.37
C LEU A 324 32.47 12.05 7.55
N PRO A 325 32.54 13.22 8.22
CA PRO A 325 32.68 14.49 7.52
C PRO A 325 34.00 14.54 6.73
N PHE A 326 33.97 15.21 5.58
CA PHE A 326 35.14 15.48 4.76
C PHE A 326 35.06 16.90 4.21
N THR A 327 36.21 17.55 4.06
CA THR A 327 36.30 18.93 3.58
C THR A 327 36.58 18.91 2.09
N VAL A 328 35.77 19.60 1.29
CA VAL A 328 36.06 19.87 -0.12
C VAL A 328 36.67 21.26 -0.22
N SER A 329 37.84 21.35 -0.86
CA SER A 329 38.52 22.61 -1.12
C SER A 329 38.57 22.89 -2.62
N TYR A 330 38.26 24.11 -3.03
CA TYR A 330 38.42 24.61 -4.40
C TYR A 330 39.40 25.78 -4.42
N ASP A 331 40.48 25.65 -5.20
CA ASP A 331 41.48 26.70 -5.36
C ASP A 331 41.09 27.68 -6.49
N PRO A 332 40.85 28.98 -6.22
CA PRO A 332 40.58 29.96 -7.27
C PRO A 332 41.83 30.38 -8.08
N GLN A 333 43.05 30.02 -7.64
CA GLN A 333 44.36 30.37 -8.22
C GLN A 333 44.67 31.87 -8.32
N ASN A 334 44.14 32.66 -7.40
CA ASN A 334 44.31 34.12 -7.38
C ASN A 334 45.14 34.63 -6.19
N GLY A 335 45.88 33.74 -5.50
CA GLY A 335 46.61 34.06 -4.28
C GLY A 335 45.73 34.18 -3.02
N GLU A 336 44.42 33.97 -3.17
CA GLU A 336 43.47 33.85 -2.07
C GLU A 336 43.48 32.43 -1.47
N PRO A 337 43.10 32.26 -0.19
CA PRO A 337 42.90 30.94 0.38
C PRO A 337 41.82 30.17 -0.39
N PRO A 338 41.94 28.83 -0.50
CA PRO A 338 40.95 28.01 -1.18
C PRO A 338 39.59 28.13 -0.49
N TYR A 339 38.51 28.16 -1.27
CA TYR A 339 37.16 28.07 -0.73
C TYR A 339 36.95 26.65 -0.21
N THR A 340 36.50 26.52 1.03
CA THR A 340 36.32 25.23 1.69
C THR A 340 34.90 25.07 2.18
N ILE A 341 34.40 23.84 2.10
CA ILE A 341 33.12 23.43 2.67
C ILE A 341 33.28 22.07 3.34
N ASP A 342 32.79 21.97 4.57
CA ASP A 342 32.72 20.70 5.29
C ASP A 342 31.43 19.99 4.91
N ILE A 343 31.58 18.81 4.30
CA ILE A 343 30.47 18.01 3.82
C ILE A 343 30.31 16.79 4.71
N GLN A 344 29.10 16.64 5.24
CA GLN A 344 28.68 15.44 5.94
C GLN A 344 27.37 14.93 5.32
N LEU A 345 27.36 13.66 4.90
CA LEU A 345 26.12 13.02 4.48
C LEU A 345 25.26 12.74 5.72
N ALA A 346 23.98 13.06 5.63
CA ALA A 346 23.02 12.85 6.71
C ALA A 346 21.70 12.29 6.16
N GLY A 347 20.93 11.68 7.07
CA GLY A 347 19.61 11.12 6.79
C GLY A 347 19.62 10.16 5.60
N ILE A 348 18.65 10.33 4.70
CA ILE A 348 18.40 9.41 3.59
C ILE A 348 19.58 9.30 2.63
N ALA A 349 20.36 10.37 2.42
CA ALA A 349 21.54 10.32 1.55
C ALA A 349 22.65 9.45 2.13
N LEU A 350 22.85 9.48 3.46
CA LEU A 350 23.83 8.62 4.13
C LEU A 350 23.38 7.16 4.12
N ASP A 351 22.10 6.92 4.43
CA ASP A 351 21.56 5.56 4.42
C ASP A 351 21.64 4.93 3.02
N MET A 352 21.38 5.71 1.96
CA MET A 352 21.56 5.27 0.57
C MET A 352 23.03 5.12 0.16
N ALA A 353 23.95 5.85 0.78
CA ALA A 353 25.39 5.73 0.51
C ALA A 353 26.05 4.52 1.21
N LEU A 354 25.38 3.98 2.23
CA LEU A 354 25.79 2.83 3.03
C LEU A 354 24.91 1.59 2.76
N ASP A 355 24.07 1.62 1.73
CA ASP A 355 23.12 0.56 1.35
C ASP A 355 22.24 0.06 2.52
N ARG A 356 21.76 0.99 3.34
CA ARG A 356 20.81 0.70 4.43
C ARG A 356 19.36 0.76 3.92
N GLU A 357 18.48 0.00 4.55
CA GLU A 357 17.06 -0.01 4.20
C GLU A 357 16.38 1.34 4.48
N ILE A 358 15.70 1.87 3.46
CA ILE A 358 14.90 3.10 3.54
C ILE A 358 13.44 2.73 3.77
N ARG A 359 12.87 3.22 4.88
CA ARG A 359 11.48 2.95 5.28
C ARG A 359 10.50 3.88 4.57
N ALA A 360 9.23 3.47 4.49
CA ALA A 360 8.20 4.24 3.79
C ALA A 360 7.98 5.63 4.44
N PRO A 361 7.68 6.68 3.65
CA PRO A 361 7.34 7.99 4.20
C PRO A 361 6.16 7.90 5.16
N GLY A 362 6.39 8.32 6.41
CA GLY A 362 5.36 8.28 7.47
C GLY A 362 5.42 7.07 8.41
N GLU A 363 6.41 6.18 8.30
CA GLU A 363 6.72 5.18 9.33
C GLU A 363 7.79 5.74 10.32
N PRO A 364 7.41 6.18 11.53
CA PRO A 364 8.38 6.70 12.49
C PRO A 364 9.27 5.58 13.08
N ALA A 365 10.52 5.92 13.41
CA ALA A 365 11.42 5.02 14.11
C ALA A 365 10.86 4.60 15.48
N MET A 366 11.06 3.34 15.87
CA MET A 366 10.55 2.75 17.12
C MET A 366 10.88 3.60 18.37
N ASP A 367 12.08 4.22 18.41
CA ASP A 367 12.52 5.11 19.51
C ASP A 367 11.82 6.48 19.53
N GLU A 368 11.33 6.93 18.38
CA GLU A 368 10.62 8.19 18.20
C GLU A 368 9.11 7.99 18.45
N MET A 369 8.56 6.83 18.07
CA MET A 369 7.19 6.42 18.38
C MET A 369 6.93 6.34 19.89
N MET A 370 7.93 5.89 20.67
CA MET A 370 7.81 5.80 22.13
C MET A 370 7.86 7.18 22.81
N ARG A 371 8.49 8.19 22.20
CA ARG A 371 8.48 9.59 22.69
C ARG A 371 7.30 10.41 22.17
N ALA A 372 6.86 10.18 20.93
CA ALA A 372 5.79 10.93 20.28
C ALA A 372 4.37 10.52 20.74
N SER A 373 4.19 9.29 21.23
CA SER A 373 2.88 8.76 21.63
C SER A 373 2.20 9.50 22.80
N GLY A 374 2.93 10.31 23.56
CA GLY A 374 2.36 11.16 24.63
C GLY A 374 2.18 12.63 24.24
N ALA A 375 3.02 13.15 23.35
CA ALA A 375 3.13 14.59 23.10
C ALA A 375 2.35 15.09 21.86
N GLY A 376 2.17 14.24 20.84
CA GLY A 376 1.53 14.62 19.57
C GLY A 376 -0.01 14.66 19.57
N LEU A 377 -0.67 14.08 20.57
CA LEU A 377 -2.14 13.98 20.58
C LEU A 377 -2.83 15.35 20.75
N LEU A 378 -2.12 16.35 21.27
CA LEU A 378 -2.66 17.66 21.63
C LEU A 378 -2.19 18.80 20.72
N THR A 379 -1.14 18.60 19.92
CA THR A 379 -0.49 19.69 19.18
C THR A 379 -1.04 19.92 17.78
N ASP A 380 -1.75 18.95 17.17
CA ASP A 380 -2.30 19.07 15.82
C ASP A 380 -3.74 18.50 15.72
N ILE A 381 -4.66 19.10 16.48
CA ILE A 381 -6.06 18.64 16.55
C ILE A 381 -6.82 19.13 15.32
N ASN A 382 -7.22 18.20 14.45
CA ASN A 382 -8.11 18.50 13.33
C ASN A 382 -9.56 18.70 13.80
N TRP A 383 -9.86 19.92 14.28
CA TRP A 383 -11.16 20.31 14.83
C TRP A 383 -12.35 20.06 13.90
N SER A 384 -12.12 20.04 12.58
CA SER A 384 -13.16 19.75 11.58
C SER A 384 -13.74 18.33 11.68
N ARG A 385 -12.95 17.38 12.20
CA ARG A 385 -13.39 15.98 12.43
C ARG A 385 -13.82 15.74 13.87
N VAL A 386 -13.19 16.41 14.83
CA VAL A 386 -13.43 16.21 16.26
C VAL A 386 -14.79 16.78 16.71
N LEU A 387 -15.10 18.02 16.31
CA LEU A 387 -16.31 18.70 16.77
C LEU A 387 -17.60 17.98 16.33
N PRO A 388 -17.77 17.57 15.05
CA PRO A 388 -18.96 16.82 14.65
C PRO A 388 -19.04 15.45 15.33
N LEU A 389 -17.91 14.79 15.55
CA LEU A 389 -17.87 13.50 16.23
C LEU A 389 -18.31 13.59 17.70
N LEU A 390 -17.85 14.62 18.42
CA LEU A 390 -18.34 14.93 19.78
C LEU A 390 -19.85 15.16 19.81
N LEU A 391 -20.37 15.95 18.85
CA LEU A 391 -21.81 16.19 18.73
C LEU A 391 -22.58 14.90 18.48
N ILE A 392 -22.07 14.00 17.63
CA ILE A 392 -22.67 12.69 17.40
C ILE A 392 -22.66 11.85 18.68
N PHE A 393 -21.57 11.82 19.46
CA PHE A 393 -21.52 11.06 20.71
C PHE A 393 -22.54 11.57 21.74
N VAL A 394 -22.64 12.89 21.90
CA VAL A 394 -23.65 13.52 22.78
C VAL A 394 -25.05 13.15 22.30
N LEU A 395 -25.31 13.23 20.99
CA LEU A 395 -26.60 12.89 20.41
C LEU A 395 -26.94 11.41 20.60
N VAL A 396 -25.99 10.51 20.40
CA VAL A 396 -26.12 9.05 20.60
C VAL A 396 -26.44 8.74 22.07
N MET A 397 -25.72 9.35 23.02
CA MET A 397 -25.99 9.17 24.44
C MET A 397 -27.33 9.76 24.87
N THR A 398 -27.71 10.92 24.33
CA THR A 398 -29.01 11.52 24.60
C THR A 398 -30.15 10.64 24.08
N ALA A 399 -30.03 10.11 22.87
CA ALA A 399 -31.03 9.21 22.28
C ALA A 399 -31.14 7.88 23.06
N PHE A 400 -30.01 7.31 23.46
CA PHE A 400 -29.93 6.08 24.26
C PHE A 400 -30.58 6.27 25.64
N LEU A 401 -30.22 7.33 26.36
CA LEU A 401 -30.71 7.57 27.73
C LEU A 401 -32.18 8.01 27.77
N ARG A 402 -32.62 8.85 26.84
CA ARG A 402 -34.03 9.31 26.79
C ARG A 402 -34.99 8.25 26.26
N LYS A 403 -34.48 7.20 25.60
CA LYS A 403 -35.27 6.11 25.00
C LYS A 403 -36.36 6.58 24.04
N ASP A 404 -36.18 7.76 23.43
CA ASP A 404 -37.13 8.36 22.50
C ASP A 404 -36.88 7.86 21.07
N ALA A 405 -37.94 7.34 20.45
CA ALA A 405 -37.90 6.85 19.07
C ALA A 405 -37.51 7.94 18.07
N ARG A 406 -37.97 9.19 18.22
CA ARG A 406 -37.70 10.27 17.26
C ARG A 406 -36.22 10.65 17.25
N LEU A 407 -35.66 10.87 18.44
CA LEU A 407 -34.24 11.15 18.64
C LEU A 407 -33.37 10.03 18.06
N ARG A 408 -33.72 8.77 18.33
CA ARG A 408 -32.98 7.63 17.76
C ARG A 408 -32.95 7.67 16.24
N TRP A 409 -34.08 7.87 15.57
CA TRP A 409 -34.11 7.89 14.10
C TRP A 409 -33.30 9.06 13.54
N LEU A 410 -33.34 10.23 14.19
CA LEU A 410 -32.51 11.37 13.84
C LEU A 410 -31.01 11.04 14.00
N THR A 411 -30.62 10.43 15.13
CA THR A 411 -29.25 9.97 15.36
C THR A 411 -28.78 8.96 14.30
N LEU A 412 -29.61 7.97 13.97
CA LEU A 412 -29.26 6.96 12.96
C LEU A 412 -29.04 7.59 11.58
N SER A 413 -29.90 8.52 11.17
CA SER A 413 -29.75 9.23 9.90
C SER A 413 -28.48 10.07 9.85
N ILE A 414 -28.20 10.85 10.91
CA ILE A 414 -26.99 11.69 10.99
C ILE A 414 -25.74 10.82 10.98
N THR A 415 -25.73 9.74 11.75
CA THR A 415 -24.60 8.81 11.83
C THR A 415 -24.34 8.13 10.48
N LEU A 416 -25.40 7.68 9.79
CA LEU A 416 -25.29 7.07 8.47
C LEU A 416 -24.71 8.05 7.44
N ILE A 417 -25.19 9.28 7.41
CA ILE A 417 -24.74 10.29 6.45
C ILE A 417 -23.31 10.73 6.78
N TYR A 418 -23.04 11.12 8.03
CA TYR A 418 -21.76 11.69 8.42
C TYR A 418 -20.65 10.64 8.49
N LEU A 419 -20.81 9.57 9.29
CA LEU A 419 -19.76 8.55 9.42
C LEU A 419 -19.71 7.62 8.21
N GLY A 420 -20.83 7.41 7.52
CA GLY A 420 -20.86 6.60 6.30
C GLY A 420 -20.34 7.33 5.07
N PHE A 421 -20.97 8.43 4.65
CA PHE A 421 -20.71 9.04 3.34
C PHE A 421 -19.76 10.25 3.37
N ILE A 422 -19.72 11.03 4.46
CA ILE A 422 -18.91 12.26 4.52
C ILE A 422 -17.50 11.99 5.03
N ASN A 423 -17.38 11.32 6.18
CA ASN A 423 -16.12 11.15 6.88
C ASN A 423 -15.46 9.79 6.57
N GLY A 424 -16.27 8.73 6.44
CA GLY A 424 -15.77 7.36 6.27
C GLY A 424 -15.10 6.76 7.52
N GLY A 425 -14.96 7.50 8.62
CA GLY A 425 -14.35 7.01 9.86
C GLY A 425 -15.34 6.24 10.75
N PHE A 426 -15.28 4.92 10.73
CA PHE A 426 -16.03 4.06 11.67
C PHE A 426 -15.20 2.83 12.05
N LEU A 427 -15.52 2.21 13.20
CA LEU A 427 -14.82 1.01 13.65
C LEU A 427 -15.15 -0.18 12.73
N SER A 428 -14.12 -0.90 12.30
CA SER A 428 -14.12 -2.03 11.36
C SER A 428 -13.17 -3.13 11.87
N VAL A 429 -13.20 -4.30 11.23
CA VAL A 429 -12.25 -5.39 11.54
C VAL A 429 -10.85 -5.07 11.07
N SER A 430 -10.68 -4.23 10.03
CA SER A 430 -9.35 -3.75 9.63
C SER A 430 -8.63 -3.05 10.78
N HIS A 431 -9.33 -2.32 11.65
CA HIS A 431 -8.71 -1.73 12.84
C HIS A 431 -8.25 -2.79 13.84
N ILE A 432 -8.99 -3.90 14.00
CA ILE A 432 -8.57 -5.01 14.88
C ILE A 432 -7.31 -5.67 14.32
N THR A 433 -7.30 -6.00 13.02
CA THR A 433 -6.14 -6.66 12.39
C THR A 433 -4.94 -5.73 12.32
N ASN A 434 -5.14 -4.45 12.03
CA ASN A 434 -4.06 -3.47 11.95
C ASN A 434 -3.49 -3.16 13.33
N THR A 435 -4.31 -3.11 14.38
CA THR A 435 -3.79 -3.00 15.76
C THR A 435 -3.00 -4.25 16.18
N LEU A 436 -3.40 -5.43 15.72
CA LEU A 436 -2.66 -6.67 16.00
C LEU A 436 -1.30 -6.71 15.26
N LYS A 437 -1.24 -6.17 14.04
CA LYS A 437 -0.03 -6.14 13.19
C LYS A 437 0.90 -4.98 13.50
N LEU A 438 0.37 -3.77 13.58
CA LEU A 438 1.11 -2.50 13.72
C LEU A 438 1.19 -2.02 15.17
N GLY A 439 0.46 -2.67 16.09
CA GLY A 439 0.38 -2.28 17.49
C GLY A 439 -0.68 -1.19 17.78
N PRO A 440 -0.83 -0.80 19.05
CA PRO A 440 -1.83 0.20 19.49
C PRO A 440 -1.50 1.63 19.05
N SER A 441 -0.29 1.88 18.57
CA SER A 441 0.16 3.20 18.09
C SER A 441 -0.71 3.74 16.96
N MET A 442 -1.21 2.89 16.06
CA MET A 442 -2.12 3.28 14.97
C MET A 442 -3.41 3.95 15.49
N ILE A 443 -3.97 3.45 16.60
CA ILE A 443 -5.18 4.04 17.20
C ILE A 443 -4.81 5.34 17.93
N LEU A 444 -3.66 5.36 18.59
CA LEU A 444 -3.18 6.54 19.32
C LEU A 444 -2.78 7.69 18.40
N SER A 445 -2.39 7.42 17.16
CA SER A 445 -2.00 8.46 16.18
C SER A 445 -3.16 9.20 15.53
N ASP A 446 -4.38 8.63 15.51
CA ASP A 446 -5.56 9.24 14.89
C ASP A 446 -6.61 9.56 15.97
N LEU A 447 -6.65 10.83 16.41
CA LEU A 447 -7.50 11.27 17.51
C LEU A 447 -9.01 11.00 17.29
N PRO A 448 -9.61 11.27 16.10
CA PRO A 448 -10.95 10.80 15.77
C PRO A 448 -11.18 9.29 15.93
N LEU A 449 -10.25 8.44 15.46
CA LEU A 449 -10.35 7.00 15.61
C LEU A 449 -10.24 6.58 17.08
N LEU A 450 -9.28 7.14 17.82
CA LEU A 450 -9.12 6.95 19.25
C LEU A 450 -10.42 7.26 19.99
N MET A 451 -11.05 8.39 19.67
CA MET A 451 -12.33 8.80 20.24
C MET A 451 -13.43 7.77 19.98
N ILE A 452 -13.55 7.24 18.76
CA ILE A 452 -14.53 6.18 18.43
C ILE A 452 -14.22 4.89 19.19
N VAL A 453 -12.96 4.46 19.26
CA VAL A 453 -12.53 3.24 19.97
C VAL A 453 -12.83 3.37 21.46
N VAL A 454 -12.39 4.46 22.10
CA VAL A 454 -12.62 4.72 23.52
C VAL A 454 -14.11 4.79 23.82
N PHE A 455 -14.89 5.55 23.04
CA PHE A 455 -16.33 5.61 23.19
C PHE A 455 -16.97 4.22 23.07
N THR A 456 -16.56 3.43 22.09
CA THR A 456 -17.08 2.07 21.84
C THR A 456 -16.74 1.12 22.98
N LEU A 457 -15.49 1.13 23.46
CA LEU A 457 -15.06 0.28 24.57
C LEU A 457 -15.80 0.66 25.86
N VAL A 458 -15.79 1.94 26.23
CA VAL A 458 -16.45 2.43 27.46
C VAL A 458 -17.95 2.10 27.45
N THR A 459 -18.65 2.40 26.35
CA THR A 459 -20.09 2.08 26.26
C THR A 459 -20.34 0.57 26.26
N THR A 460 -19.47 -0.22 25.63
CA THR A 460 -19.57 -1.69 25.61
C THR A 460 -19.35 -2.33 26.97
N LEU A 461 -18.38 -1.85 27.75
CA LEU A 461 -18.13 -2.35 29.11
C LEU A 461 -19.22 -1.91 30.10
N ILE A 462 -19.83 -0.74 29.92
CA ILE A 462 -20.86 -0.29 30.87
C ILE A 462 -22.23 -0.89 30.53
N TRP A 463 -22.71 -0.74 29.29
CA TRP A 463 -24.07 -1.14 28.91
C TRP A 463 -24.13 -2.34 27.97
N GLY A 464 -23.03 -2.69 27.28
CA GLY A 464 -23.04 -3.63 26.16
C GLY A 464 -22.99 -2.88 24.82
N ARG A 465 -23.27 -3.55 23.70
CA ARG A 465 -22.92 -3.08 22.34
C ARG A 465 -23.76 -1.91 21.78
N VAL A 466 -23.74 -0.75 22.44
CA VAL A 466 -24.41 0.48 22.00
C VAL A 466 -23.89 0.97 20.64
N PHE A 467 -22.62 0.70 20.33
CA PHE A 467 -22.04 1.00 19.01
C PHE A 467 -22.86 0.38 17.87
N CYS A 468 -23.16 -0.92 17.97
CA CYS A 468 -23.85 -1.66 16.92
C CYS A 468 -25.29 -1.17 16.67
N SER A 469 -25.95 -0.58 17.67
CA SER A 469 -27.30 -0.02 17.51
C SER A 469 -27.30 1.40 17.00
N SER A 470 -26.38 2.24 17.47
CA SER A 470 -26.56 3.71 17.42
C SER A 470 -25.44 4.47 16.72
N LEU A 471 -24.21 3.93 16.70
CA LEU A 471 -23.04 4.60 16.09
C LEU A 471 -22.55 3.92 14.80
N CYS A 472 -22.88 2.65 14.58
CA CYS A 472 -22.51 1.92 13.37
C CYS A 472 -23.38 2.36 12.16
N PRO A 473 -22.80 2.93 11.08
CA PRO A 473 -23.56 3.37 9.91
C PRO A 473 -24.21 2.19 9.17
N PHE A 474 -23.55 1.03 9.11
CA PHE A 474 -24.13 -0.16 8.48
C PHE A 474 -25.30 -0.78 9.28
N GLY A 475 -25.26 -0.65 10.61
CA GLY A 475 -26.39 -0.99 11.48
C GLY A 475 -27.59 -0.05 11.23
N ALA A 476 -27.33 1.25 11.09
CA ALA A 476 -28.34 2.25 10.76
C ALA A 476 -28.96 1.99 9.37
N LEU A 477 -28.14 1.64 8.38
CA LEU A 477 -28.60 1.29 7.03
C LEU A 477 -29.57 0.10 7.04
N GLN A 478 -29.27 -0.97 7.79
CA GLN A 478 -30.16 -2.12 7.91
C GLN A 478 -31.46 -1.78 8.65
N ASP A 479 -31.41 -0.94 9.70
CA ASP A 479 -32.60 -0.46 10.39
C ASP A 479 -33.49 0.40 9.47
N MET A 480 -32.89 1.28 8.65
CA MET A 480 -33.57 2.05 7.61
C MET A 480 -34.22 1.15 6.55
N LEU A 481 -33.47 0.17 6.03
CA LEU A 481 -33.95 -0.77 5.02
C LEU A 481 -35.16 -1.57 5.52
N THR A 482 -35.09 -2.09 6.74
CA THR A 482 -36.22 -2.84 7.35
C THR A 482 -37.43 -1.97 7.67
N ARG A 483 -37.30 -0.65 7.71
CA ARG A 483 -38.44 0.27 7.84
C ARG A 483 -39.13 0.54 6.51
N ILE A 484 -38.36 0.61 5.42
CA ILE A 484 -38.86 0.86 4.06
C ILE A 484 -39.51 -0.41 3.48
N VAL A 485 -38.93 -1.58 3.74
CA VAL A 485 -39.41 -2.85 3.21
C VAL A 485 -40.73 -3.27 3.88
N PRO A 486 -41.75 -3.71 3.12
CA PRO A 486 -43.03 -4.17 3.67
C PRO A 486 -42.87 -5.33 4.66
N ARG A 487 -43.64 -5.30 5.76
CA ARG A 487 -43.61 -6.35 6.80
C ARG A 487 -43.89 -7.76 6.28
N ARG A 488 -44.62 -7.90 5.17
CA ARG A 488 -44.93 -9.20 4.53
C ARG A 488 -43.69 -9.95 4.01
N TRP A 489 -42.60 -9.25 3.70
CA TRP A 489 -41.36 -9.85 3.22
C TRP A 489 -40.41 -10.21 4.36
N GLN A 490 -40.69 -9.72 5.57
CA GLN A 490 -39.86 -9.95 6.74
C GLN A 490 -40.26 -11.27 7.41
N GLN A 491 -39.34 -12.23 7.45
CA GLN A 491 -39.57 -13.55 8.03
C GLN A 491 -38.76 -13.75 9.30
N THR A 492 -39.34 -14.46 10.28
CA THR A 492 -38.62 -14.90 11.47
C THR A 492 -37.96 -16.25 11.21
N VAL A 493 -36.64 -16.33 11.37
CA VAL A 493 -35.86 -17.56 11.19
C VAL A 493 -36.21 -18.58 12.29
N PRO A 494 -36.43 -19.87 11.95
CA PRO A 494 -36.62 -20.94 12.94
C PRO A 494 -35.45 -21.04 13.93
N GLY A 495 -35.74 -21.33 15.20
CA GLY A 495 -34.76 -21.31 16.30
C GLY A 495 -33.51 -22.17 16.05
N PHE A 496 -33.70 -23.38 15.50
CA PHE A 496 -32.60 -24.30 15.21
C PHE A 496 -31.59 -23.76 14.18
N ILE A 497 -32.10 -23.14 13.10
CA ILE A 497 -31.25 -22.52 12.07
C ILE A 497 -30.55 -21.30 12.65
N HIS A 498 -31.29 -20.51 13.44
CA HIS A 498 -30.74 -19.35 14.11
C HIS A 498 -29.55 -19.71 15.00
N ASP A 499 -29.69 -20.72 15.87
CA ASP A 499 -28.64 -21.11 16.82
C ASP A 499 -27.36 -21.57 16.13
N ARG A 500 -27.46 -22.31 15.03
CA ARG A 500 -26.29 -22.74 14.25
C ARG A 500 -25.67 -21.59 13.47
N ALA A 501 -26.49 -20.76 12.83
CA ALA A 501 -26.01 -19.66 12.01
C ALA A 501 -25.29 -18.57 12.83
N LEU A 502 -25.58 -18.44 14.14
CA LEU A 502 -24.86 -17.52 15.02
C LEU A 502 -23.36 -17.80 15.11
N TYR A 503 -22.93 -19.07 14.99
CA TYR A 503 -21.52 -19.44 15.05
C TYR A 503 -20.73 -18.97 13.83
N LEU A 504 -21.39 -18.68 12.70
CA LEU A 504 -20.73 -18.29 11.45
C LEU A 504 -19.88 -17.02 11.62
N LYS A 505 -20.41 -15.95 12.24
CA LYS A 505 -19.65 -14.72 12.49
C LYS A 505 -18.45 -14.93 13.42
N TYR A 506 -18.52 -15.89 14.35
CA TYR A 506 -17.41 -16.23 15.24
C TYR A 506 -16.35 -17.04 14.49
N ALA A 507 -16.75 -17.93 13.59
CA ALA A 507 -15.85 -18.62 12.69
C ALA A 507 -15.14 -17.65 11.74
N ILE A 508 -15.87 -16.67 11.18
CA ILE A 508 -15.28 -15.60 10.35
C ILE A 508 -14.28 -14.77 11.17
N LEU A 509 -14.62 -14.37 12.39
CA LEU A 509 -13.70 -13.64 13.26
C LEU A 509 -12.44 -14.46 13.58
N ALA A 510 -12.60 -15.74 13.93
CA ALA A 510 -11.48 -16.62 14.22
C ALA A 510 -10.59 -16.80 12.98
N LEU A 511 -11.17 -17.00 11.80
CA LEU A 511 -10.44 -17.08 10.54
C LEU A 511 -9.64 -15.79 10.28
N ILE A 512 -10.24 -14.62 10.44
CA ILE A 512 -9.57 -13.34 10.21
C ILE A 512 -8.42 -13.13 11.21
N VAL A 513 -8.62 -13.45 12.49
CA VAL A 513 -7.58 -13.32 13.53
C VAL A 513 -6.45 -14.32 13.30
N ILE A 514 -6.75 -15.59 13.00
CA ILE A 514 -5.75 -16.62 12.72
C ILE A 514 -4.95 -16.24 11.48
N MET A 515 -5.61 -15.83 10.39
CA MET A 515 -4.92 -15.36 9.19
C MET A 515 -4.05 -14.15 9.48
N ALA A 516 -4.55 -13.18 10.26
CA ALA A 516 -3.74 -12.03 10.65
C ALA A 516 -2.49 -12.39 11.50
N LEU A 517 -2.50 -13.52 12.21
CA LEU A 517 -1.38 -14.04 13.00
C LEU A 517 -0.43 -14.95 12.20
N VAL A 518 -0.94 -15.69 11.22
CA VAL A 518 -0.18 -16.70 10.45
C VAL A 518 0.39 -16.12 9.14
N GLN A 519 -0.32 -15.21 8.48
CA GLN A 519 0.06 -14.59 7.20
C GLN A 519 -0.20 -13.08 7.23
N SER A 520 0.87 -12.27 7.13
CA SER A 520 0.79 -10.80 7.19
C SER A 520 0.19 -10.16 5.92
N ASP A 521 0.18 -10.87 4.78
CA ASP A 521 0.06 -10.19 3.48
C ASP A 521 -1.29 -10.38 2.78
N ILE A 522 -2.12 -11.33 3.23
CA ILE A 522 -3.43 -11.59 2.60
C ILE A 522 -4.54 -10.79 3.30
N SER A 523 -4.97 -9.69 2.67
CA SER A 523 -6.08 -8.85 3.15
C SER A 523 -7.46 -9.45 2.81
N ILE A 524 -7.80 -10.59 3.40
CA ILE A 524 -9.09 -11.29 3.18
C ILE A 524 -10.28 -10.55 3.83
N PHE A 525 -10.03 -9.70 4.83
CA PHE A 525 -11.08 -9.01 5.60
C PHE A 525 -12.03 -8.17 4.72
N GLN A 526 -11.55 -7.65 3.57
CA GLN A 526 -12.36 -6.86 2.63
C GLN A 526 -13.58 -7.63 2.08
N TYR A 527 -13.49 -8.96 1.95
CA TYR A 527 -14.60 -9.79 1.46
C TYR A 527 -15.67 -10.03 2.53
N PHE A 528 -15.26 -9.98 3.81
CA PHE A 528 -16.15 -10.17 4.94
C PHE A 528 -16.73 -8.85 5.46
N GLU A 529 -16.23 -7.70 5.00
CA GLU A 529 -16.67 -6.36 5.37
C GLU A 529 -17.14 -5.54 4.16
N PRO A 530 -18.30 -5.88 3.57
CA PRO A 530 -18.78 -5.29 2.30
C PRO A 530 -19.19 -3.81 2.43
N PHE A 531 -19.19 -3.25 3.63
CA PHE A 531 -19.60 -1.87 3.86
C PHE A 531 -18.59 -0.86 3.29
N GLY A 532 -17.31 -1.23 3.19
CA GLY A 532 -16.30 -0.37 2.59
C GLY A 532 -16.60 -0.08 1.11
N THR A 533 -17.17 -1.06 0.42
CA THR A 533 -17.63 -0.95 -0.96
C THR A 533 -18.70 0.12 -1.15
N LEU A 534 -19.63 0.25 -0.19
CA LEU A 534 -20.71 1.22 -0.27
C LEU A 534 -20.25 2.64 0.03
N PHE A 535 -19.39 2.80 1.04
CA PHE A 535 -18.99 4.12 1.56
C PHE A 535 -17.75 4.70 0.87
N PHE A 536 -16.83 3.86 0.38
CA PHE A 536 -15.61 4.27 -0.31
C PHE A 536 -15.60 4.01 -1.82
N TYR A 537 -16.73 3.55 -2.38
CA TYR A 537 -16.92 3.27 -3.81
C TYR A 537 -15.80 2.40 -4.43
N SER A 538 -15.93 1.08 -4.33
CA SER A 538 -14.99 0.15 -4.96
C SER A 538 -15.33 -0.11 -6.44
N THR A 539 -14.32 -0.31 -7.29
CA THR A 539 -14.47 -0.72 -8.69
C THR A 539 -14.67 -2.24 -8.86
N SER A 540 -14.53 -3.03 -7.79
CA SER A 540 -14.65 -4.48 -7.84
C SER A 540 -16.10 -4.97 -7.91
N ILE A 541 -16.46 -5.63 -9.01
CA ILE A 541 -17.78 -6.24 -9.24
C ILE A 541 -18.11 -7.30 -8.17
N VAL A 542 -17.11 -8.04 -7.71
CA VAL A 542 -17.28 -9.11 -6.70
C VAL A 542 -17.77 -8.53 -5.38
N LEU A 543 -17.16 -7.43 -4.92
CA LEU A 543 -17.53 -6.80 -3.65
C LEU A 543 -18.94 -6.18 -3.71
N TRP A 544 -19.32 -5.57 -4.83
CA TRP A 544 -20.69 -5.09 -5.06
C TRP A 544 -21.71 -6.23 -5.03
N THR A 545 -21.36 -7.38 -5.63
CA THR A 545 -22.23 -8.57 -5.62
C THR A 545 -22.47 -9.06 -4.19
N ILE A 546 -21.41 -9.16 -3.38
CA ILE A 546 -21.50 -9.56 -1.97
C ILE A 546 -22.37 -8.57 -1.17
N LEU A 547 -22.12 -7.27 -1.33
CA LEU A 547 -22.90 -6.22 -0.67
C LEU A 547 -24.40 -6.31 -1.00
N ILE A 548 -24.74 -6.42 -2.28
CA ILE A 548 -26.14 -6.50 -2.74
C ILE A 548 -26.82 -7.75 -2.16
N LEU A 549 -26.16 -8.91 -2.19
CA LEU A 549 -26.70 -10.15 -1.60
C LEU A 549 -26.99 -9.99 -0.12
N ILE A 550 -26.09 -9.35 0.64
CA ILE A 550 -26.27 -9.11 2.07
C ILE A 550 -27.40 -8.11 2.35
N LEU A 551 -27.53 -7.05 1.55
CA LEU A 551 -28.64 -6.11 1.67
C LEU A 551 -29.97 -6.78 1.35
N LEU A 552 -30.05 -7.59 0.30
CA LEU A 552 -31.22 -8.39 -0.04
C LEU A 552 -31.59 -9.34 1.12
N ALA A 553 -30.62 -10.07 1.68
CA ALA A 553 -30.85 -10.91 2.85
C ALA A 553 -31.35 -10.10 4.07
N SER A 554 -30.86 -8.87 4.24
CA SER A 554 -31.29 -7.95 5.30
C SER A 554 -32.72 -7.40 5.12
N THR A 555 -33.29 -7.49 3.91
CA THR A 555 -34.72 -7.18 3.69
C THR A 555 -35.64 -8.29 4.21
N VAL A 556 -35.20 -9.55 4.14
CA VAL A 556 -35.95 -10.73 4.58
C VAL A 556 -35.77 -10.98 6.07
N VAL A 557 -34.53 -10.92 6.54
CA VAL A 557 -34.17 -11.14 7.95
C VAL A 557 -33.62 -9.84 8.53
N LYS A 558 -34.27 -9.31 9.58
CA LYS A 558 -33.84 -8.08 10.24
C LYS A 558 -32.40 -8.19 10.73
N ARG A 559 -31.58 -7.19 10.38
CA ARG A 559 -30.15 -7.10 10.75
C ARG A 559 -29.37 -8.39 10.41
N PHE A 560 -29.64 -9.01 9.26
CA PHE A 560 -29.03 -10.28 8.82
C PHE A 560 -27.50 -10.29 8.99
N TYR A 561 -26.82 -9.27 8.49
CA TYR A 561 -25.35 -9.19 8.56
C TYR A 561 -24.84 -9.07 9.99
N CYS A 562 -25.39 -8.14 10.78
CA CYS A 562 -24.99 -7.97 12.19
C CYS A 562 -25.26 -9.22 13.03
N ARG A 563 -26.22 -10.05 12.62
CA ARG A 563 -26.61 -11.28 13.32
C ARG A 563 -25.71 -12.46 12.96
N TYR A 564 -25.32 -12.63 11.70
CA TYR A 564 -24.69 -13.88 11.22
C TYR A 564 -23.31 -13.74 10.59
N ALA A 565 -22.90 -12.55 10.13
CA ALA A 565 -21.67 -12.40 9.35
C ALA A 565 -20.69 -11.33 9.89
N CYS A 566 -21.16 -10.37 10.68
CA CYS A 566 -20.36 -9.24 11.14
C CYS A 566 -19.26 -9.66 12.15
N PRO A 567 -17.95 -9.60 11.78
CA PRO A 567 -16.89 -10.08 12.66
C PRO A 567 -16.61 -9.09 13.79
N LEU A 568 -16.69 -7.78 13.52
CA LEU A 568 -16.65 -6.74 14.56
C LEU A 568 -17.76 -6.93 15.60
N GLY A 569 -18.97 -7.27 15.14
CA GLY A 569 -20.11 -7.55 16.02
C GLY A 569 -19.88 -8.78 16.90
N ALA A 570 -19.16 -9.79 16.40
CA ALA A 570 -18.73 -10.95 17.17
C ALA A 570 -17.70 -10.56 18.24
N ALA A 571 -16.67 -9.77 17.88
CA ALA A 571 -15.65 -9.29 18.81
C ALA A 571 -16.24 -8.46 19.96
N LEU A 572 -17.07 -7.46 19.64
CA LEU A 572 -17.79 -6.67 20.65
C LEU A 572 -18.80 -7.52 21.44
N GLY A 573 -19.30 -8.62 20.85
CA GLY A 573 -20.20 -9.57 21.51
C GLY A 573 -19.50 -10.31 22.65
N VAL A 574 -18.28 -10.78 22.40
CA VAL A 574 -17.43 -11.37 23.44
C VAL A 574 -17.12 -10.35 24.53
N LEU A 575 -16.73 -9.12 24.13
CA LEU A 575 -16.43 -8.06 25.09
C LEU A 575 -17.63 -7.68 25.97
N SER A 576 -18.84 -7.70 25.41
CA SER A 576 -20.07 -7.36 26.14
C SER A 576 -20.44 -8.34 27.25
N LEU A 577 -19.81 -9.52 27.33
CA LEU A 577 -19.97 -10.44 28.47
C LEU A 577 -19.49 -9.80 29.78
N LEU A 578 -18.48 -8.92 29.71
CA LEU A 578 -17.94 -8.18 30.85
C LEU A 578 -18.82 -6.97 31.24
N SER A 579 -19.98 -6.77 30.60
CA SER A 579 -20.81 -5.59 30.82
C SER A 579 -21.40 -5.51 32.24
N LEU A 580 -21.29 -4.33 32.85
CA LEU A 580 -21.73 -4.07 34.22
C LEU A 580 -23.26 -3.92 34.34
N ARG A 581 -23.87 -3.14 33.44
CA ARG A 581 -25.32 -2.81 33.47
C ARG A 581 -26.09 -3.60 32.43
N ARG A 582 -26.47 -4.83 32.82
CA ARG A 582 -27.31 -5.72 32.01
C ARG A 582 -28.80 -5.34 32.06
N ILE A 583 -29.54 -5.67 31.00
CA ILE A 583 -31.00 -5.49 30.95
C ILE A 583 -31.65 -6.41 31.99
N ARG A 584 -32.35 -5.84 32.98
CA ARG A 584 -33.11 -6.62 33.96
C ARG A 584 -34.46 -7.03 33.37
N ARG A 585 -34.91 -8.24 33.70
CA ARG A 585 -36.22 -8.79 33.28
C ARG A 585 -37.08 -9.01 34.51
N VAL A 586 -38.38 -8.77 34.36
CA VAL A 586 -39.37 -8.99 35.41
C VAL A 586 -39.94 -10.41 35.34
N PRO A 587 -40.44 -10.99 36.45
CA PRO A 587 -40.95 -12.36 36.47
C PRO A 587 -42.05 -12.66 35.45
N GLN A 588 -42.84 -11.64 35.09
CA GLN A 588 -43.95 -11.76 34.14
C GLN A 588 -43.49 -11.92 32.67
N CYS A 589 -42.18 -11.81 32.41
CA CYS A 589 -41.59 -12.02 31.08
C CYS A 589 -41.66 -13.49 30.60
N SER A 590 -41.94 -14.45 31.48
CA SER A 590 -42.17 -15.86 31.11
C SER A 590 -43.44 -16.04 30.26
N ALA A 591 -44.47 -15.22 30.48
CA ALA A 591 -45.73 -15.28 29.75
C ALA A 591 -45.83 -14.25 28.62
N CYS A 592 -45.07 -13.15 28.70
CA CYS A 592 -45.13 -12.05 27.74
C CYS A 592 -44.06 -12.15 26.64
N LYS A 593 -44.49 -12.46 25.40
CA LYS A 593 -43.59 -12.54 24.23
C LYS A 593 -43.39 -11.24 23.46
N VAL A 594 -43.81 -10.09 24.01
CA VAL A 594 -43.72 -8.79 23.30
C VAL A 594 -42.28 -8.41 22.96
N CYS A 595 -41.36 -8.57 23.91
CA CYS A 595 -39.95 -8.25 23.71
C CYS A 595 -39.25 -9.26 22.79
N GLU A 596 -39.61 -10.54 22.87
CA GLU A 596 -39.12 -11.60 21.98
C GLU A 596 -39.46 -11.30 20.52
N HIS A 597 -40.73 -11.01 20.22
CA HIS A 597 -41.14 -10.66 18.85
C HIS A 597 -40.65 -9.29 18.37
N ALA A 598 -40.33 -8.38 19.30
CA ALA A 598 -39.81 -7.05 18.96
C ALA A 598 -38.29 -7.03 18.76
N CYS A 599 -37.56 -8.05 19.23
CA CYS A 599 -36.11 -8.09 19.15
C CYS A 599 -35.63 -8.24 17.69
N PRO A 600 -34.89 -7.26 17.13
CA PRO A 600 -34.45 -7.33 15.75
C PRO A 600 -33.40 -8.43 15.51
N THR A 601 -32.58 -8.76 16.52
CA THR A 601 -31.53 -9.78 16.42
C THR A 601 -31.95 -11.17 16.90
N GLY A 602 -33.14 -11.31 17.49
CA GLY A 602 -33.61 -12.58 18.05
C GLY A 602 -32.90 -13.02 19.33
N ALA A 603 -32.22 -12.10 20.03
CA ALA A 603 -31.43 -12.39 21.24
C ALA A 603 -32.27 -12.67 22.51
N ILE A 604 -33.60 -12.56 22.44
CA ILE A 604 -34.49 -12.72 23.61
C ILE A 604 -35.31 -14.00 23.42
N ARG A 605 -35.30 -14.88 24.42
CA ARG A 605 -36.16 -16.07 24.49
C ARG A 605 -36.87 -16.10 25.82
N ASN A 606 -38.20 -15.91 25.81
CA ASN A 606 -39.00 -15.78 27.03
C ASN A 606 -38.41 -14.70 27.99
N HIS A 607 -37.85 -15.14 29.12
CA HIS A 607 -37.23 -14.28 30.13
C HIS A 607 -35.70 -14.17 29.98
N GLU A 608 -35.06 -15.03 29.19
CA GLU A 608 -33.61 -15.05 28.99
C GLU A 608 -33.19 -14.13 27.84
N ILE A 609 -32.04 -13.48 28.02
CA ILE A 609 -31.41 -12.63 27.00
C ILE A 609 -30.01 -13.17 26.76
N ASP A 610 -29.73 -13.55 25.52
CA ASP A 610 -28.37 -13.81 25.10
C ASP A 610 -27.64 -12.47 24.89
N PHE A 611 -26.83 -12.10 25.89
CA PHE A 611 -26.06 -10.85 25.85
C PHE A 611 -25.03 -10.82 24.72
N LYS A 612 -24.49 -11.97 24.29
CA LYS A 612 -23.56 -12.06 23.15
C LYS A 612 -24.24 -11.70 21.83
N GLU A 613 -25.57 -11.76 21.77
CA GLU A 613 -26.41 -11.46 20.60
C GLU A 613 -27.27 -10.19 20.74
N CYS A 614 -27.37 -9.63 21.95
CA CYS A 614 -28.04 -8.37 22.18
C CYS A 614 -27.18 -7.18 21.69
N VAL A 615 -27.69 -6.42 20.72
CA VAL A 615 -27.02 -5.22 20.17
C VAL A 615 -27.40 -3.93 20.91
N ARG A 616 -27.99 -4.03 22.10
CA ARG A 616 -28.45 -2.89 22.92
C ARG A 616 -29.18 -1.78 22.16
N CYS A 617 -30.12 -2.19 21.32
CA CYS A 617 -30.94 -1.26 20.54
C CYS A 617 -32.15 -0.70 21.29
N ASP A 618 -32.39 -1.06 22.56
CA ASP A 618 -33.46 -0.58 23.44
C ASP A 618 -34.91 -0.64 22.93
N VAL A 619 -35.18 -1.28 21.78
CA VAL A 619 -36.55 -1.45 21.24
C VAL A 619 -37.43 -2.20 22.23
N CYS A 620 -36.86 -3.17 22.95
CA CYS A 620 -37.58 -3.92 23.97
C CYS A 620 -37.93 -3.05 25.19
N GLU A 621 -37.02 -2.15 25.59
CA GLU A 621 -37.23 -1.23 26.71
C GLU A 621 -38.21 -0.11 26.34
N SER A 622 -38.09 0.48 25.14
CA SER A 622 -39.00 1.52 24.66
C SER A 622 -40.43 0.98 24.54
N LYS A 623 -40.60 -0.24 24.02
CA LYS A 623 -41.93 -0.89 23.97
C LYS A 623 -42.48 -1.26 25.33
N LEU A 624 -41.64 -1.56 26.31
CA LEU A 624 -42.08 -1.80 27.68
C LEU A 624 -42.56 -0.50 28.33
N ILE A 625 -41.90 0.62 28.09
CA ILE A 625 -42.32 1.94 28.59
C ILE A 625 -43.63 2.37 27.93
N GLU A 626 -43.73 2.30 26.59
CA GLU A 626 -44.93 2.68 25.84
C GLU A 626 -46.14 1.76 26.11
N LYS A 627 -45.90 0.51 26.49
CA LYS A 627 -46.95 -0.49 26.75
C LYS A 627 -47.03 -0.95 28.20
N ALA A 628 -46.42 -0.21 29.13
CA ALA A 628 -46.51 -0.50 30.56
C ALA A 628 -48.00 -0.57 30.93
N GLY A 629 -48.50 -1.77 31.24
CA GLY A 629 -49.90 -2.01 31.60
C GLY A 629 -50.82 -2.61 30.53
N VAL A 630 -50.40 -2.77 29.27
CA VAL A 630 -51.27 -3.30 28.19
C VAL A 630 -50.91 -4.75 27.86
N CYS A 631 -51.26 -5.69 28.75
CA CYS A 631 -51.26 -7.10 28.37
C CYS A 631 -52.49 -7.37 27.50
N ARG A 632 -52.29 -7.89 26.28
CA ARG A 632 -53.41 -8.23 25.38
C ARG A 632 -54.22 -9.45 25.85
N HIS A 633 -53.72 -10.15 26.87
CA HIS A 633 -54.34 -11.31 27.48
C HIS A 633 -55.14 -10.87 28.72
N SER A 634 -56.37 -11.38 28.86
CA SER A 634 -57.17 -11.11 30.05
C SER A 634 -56.52 -11.74 31.29
N VAL A 635 -56.73 -11.12 32.45
CA VAL A 635 -56.22 -11.61 33.74
C VAL A 635 -56.55 -13.10 33.92
N ALA A 636 -57.80 -13.50 33.65
CA ALA A 636 -58.23 -14.90 33.75
C ALA A 636 -57.43 -15.88 32.87
N SER A 637 -57.03 -15.47 31.65
CA SER A 637 -56.20 -16.29 30.75
C SER A 637 -54.75 -16.42 31.22
N LEU A 638 -54.28 -15.51 32.07
CA LEU A 638 -52.94 -15.53 32.66
C LEU A 638 -52.94 -16.35 33.96
N THR A 639 -53.97 -16.21 34.81
CA THR A 639 -54.09 -16.99 36.05
C THR A 639 -54.28 -18.48 35.76
N SER A 640 -55.04 -18.84 34.73
CA SER A 640 -55.20 -20.24 34.27
C SER A 640 -53.92 -20.88 33.71
N ARG A 641 -52.92 -20.06 33.34
CA ARG A 641 -51.58 -20.51 32.93
C ARG A 641 -50.57 -20.51 34.09
N GLY A 642 -51.03 -20.31 35.32
CA GLY A 642 -50.19 -20.30 36.53
C GLY A 642 -49.30 -19.06 36.67
N VAL A 643 -49.63 -17.95 35.99
CA VAL A 643 -48.82 -16.72 36.03
C VAL A 643 -49.27 -15.82 37.18
N THR A 644 -48.40 -15.63 38.17
CA THR A 644 -48.61 -14.68 39.27
C THR A 644 -48.40 -13.24 38.78
N LEU A 645 -49.47 -12.45 38.79
CA LEU A 645 -49.42 -11.01 38.49
C LEU A 645 -49.17 -10.24 39.79
N LEU A 646 -48.08 -9.48 39.84
CA LEU A 646 -47.80 -8.59 40.98
C LEU A 646 -48.44 -7.22 40.69
N PRO A 647 -49.06 -6.58 41.70
CA PRO A 647 -49.57 -5.22 41.54
C PRO A 647 -48.42 -4.25 41.26
N VAL A 648 -48.70 -3.19 40.50
CA VAL A 648 -47.71 -2.18 40.08
C VAL A 648 -47.03 -1.52 41.29
N SER A 649 -47.70 -1.48 42.45
CA SER A 649 -47.17 -0.98 43.72
C SER A 649 -46.10 -1.85 44.38
N GLN A 650 -45.78 -3.02 43.83
CA GLN A 650 -44.76 -3.96 44.33
C GLN A 650 -43.60 -4.15 43.36
N LEU A 651 -43.48 -3.30 42.34
CA LEU A 651 -42.36 -3.28 41.40
C LEU A 651 -41.42 -2.13 41.79
N ASP A 652 -40.53 -2.36 42.76
CA ASP A 652 -39.44 -1.46 43.12
C ASP A 652 -38.26 -1.54 42.13
#